data_AF-A0A7J9JU45-F1
#
_entry.id   AF-A0A7J9JU45-F1
#
_cell.length_a   1.000
_cell.length_b   1.000
_cell.length_c   1.000
_cell.angle_alpha   90.00
_cell.angle_beta   90.00
_cell.angle_gamma   90.00
#
_symmetry.space_group_name_H-M   'P 1'
#
loop_
_entity.id
_entity.type
_entity.pdbx_description
1 polymer ?
#
loop_
_entity_poly.entity_id
_entity_poly.type
_entity_poly.pdbx_seq_one_letter_code
_entity_poly.pdbx_strand_id
1 'polypeptide(L)'
;MNPPNQTPDDFSQFPLPHFTLTPPLPNPTSNPNFHPIPILNPNAAPPLNDHLISFPTPKKRRRGRPQRSGATSAYQFLTFTNGSFSPNLPNSNPNLDLNSIPSSSAATEQTTQPKTDDEIIVISKESTAEALTALSAGFPADSLTEEEIDFGVISSIGGIEQVNYILIRNHIIAKWRENPSNWVTKDMFVDSIPKHCSTVLNSAYNYLVTYGYINFGIAPAIKEKFPAEPSRSNVVIIGAGLAGLATARQLMRFGFKVTVLEGRKRAGGRVYTKKMEGGNRVSAAADLGGSVLTGILGNPLGILAKQLGSSLFKVRDKCPLYRTDGSPVDPDMDMKVEMAFNRLLDKASELRQLMGEVSTDVSLGAALETFREVYRDAVTEEEINLFNWHLANLEYANAGLVSKLSLAFWDQDDPYDMGGDHCFLPGGNGRLVQALAENVPILYEKTVHTINYGNDGVQVMTGSQVYEGDMALCTVPLGVLKSGSIKFVPELPQRKLDGIKRLGFGLLNKVGMLFPHVFWGTDFDTFGHLTNDPSSRGEFFLFYSYATVSGGPLLLALVAGEAAHRFETLPPIDVVAQVLRILKGIYEPQGITVPEPLQTVCTRWGGDPFSLGSYSNVAVGASGDDYDILAESVGDGRLFFAGEATTRRYPATMHGAFLTGLREAANMAQYAKSRTAKKKINRSPSSNAHSYASALMDLFREPDLEFGSFSVIFCQKNANPKSPAILRVTISEPRKKNLESSKTDQQHSNKVLFQQLQSHFNQQQQLHVYTLLSKKQAFELREVRGGDEMRLNYLCEKLGIKLVGRKGLGPTADSIIASIKAQRGVRKPSSTPLAPKS
;
A
#
# COMPACT_ATOMS: atom_id res chain seq x y z
N MET A 1 10.38 41.49 -25.19
CA MET A 1 9.37 42.41 -24.63
C MET A 1 9.58 42.42 -23.13
N ASN A 2 9.58 43.59 -22.48
CA ASN A 2 9.72 43.66 -21.02
C ASN A 2 8.43 43.16 -20.36
N PRO A 3 8.49 42.44 -19.22
CA PRO A 3 7.32 42.10 -18.44
C PRO A 3 6.77 43.34 -17.71
N PRO A 4 5.48 43.39 -17.37
CA PRO A 4 4.90 44.49 -16.60
C PRO A 4 5.33 44.43 -15.13
N ASN A 5 5.57 45.60 -14.53
CA ASN A 5 5.68 45.73 -13.08
C ASN A 5 4.33 45.37 -12.43
N GLN A 6 4.36 44.46 -11.46
CA GLN A 6 3.31 44.33 -10.44
C GLN A 6 3.97 44.54 -9.08
N THR A 7 3.38 45.44 -8.28
CA THR A 7 3.86 45.83 -6.94
C THR A 7 3.37 44.86 -5.85
N PRO A 8 4.01 44.78 -4.67
CA PRO A 8 3.78 43.71 -3.71
C PRO A 8 2.50 43.81 -2.85
N ASP A 9 1.67 44.84 -3.02
CA ASP A 9 0.69 45.25 -2.00
C ASP A 9 -0.66 44.51 -2.00
N ASP A 10 -0.99 43.73 -3.03
CA ASP A 10 -2.31 43.06 -3.17
C ASP A 10 -2.53 41.86 -2.22
N PHE A 11 -1.52 41.44 -1.44
CA PHE A 11 -1.68 40.40 -0.41
C PHE A 11 -2.15 40.92 0.96
N SER A 12 -2.38 42.23 1.10
CA SER A 12 -2.67 42.90 2.38
C SER A 12 -4.13 42.83 2.87
N GLN A 13 -5.07 42.26 2.10
CA GLN A 13 -6.52 42.36 2.38
C GLN A 13 -7.20 41.09 2.93
N PHE A 14 -6.50 40.25 3.69
CA PHE A 14 -7.12 39.17 4.48
C PHE A 14 -7.26 39.58 5.95
N PRO A 15 -8.47 39.57 6.54
CA PRO A 15 -8.66 39.95 7.94
C PRO A 15 -8.08 38.88 8.88
N LEU A 16 -7.04 39.27 9.63
CA LEU A 16 -6.40 38.45 10.66
C LEU A 16 -7.32 38.33 11.91
N PRO A 17 -7.56 37.12 12.45
CA PRO A 17 -8.21 36.98 13.74
C PRO A 17 -7.23 37.29 14.90
N HIS A 18 -7.63 38.16 15.82
CA HIS A 18 -6.88 38.40 17.06
C HIS A 18 -6.93 37.17 17.98
N PHE A 19 -5.78 36.75 18.50
CA PHE A 19 -5.70 35.70 19.53
C PHE A 19 -5.84 36.30 20.93
N THR A 20 -6.94 35.99 21.62
CA THR A 20 -7.05 36.13 23.08
C THR A 20 -6.68 34.83 23.76
N LEU A 21 -5.64 34.86 24.58
CA LEU A 21 -5.24 33.73 25.43
C LEU A 21 -6.16 33.66 26.65
N THR A 22 -6.94 32.60 26.78
CA THR A 22 -7.58 32.22 28.06
C THR A 22 -6.69 31.20 28.80
N PRO A 23 -6.26 31.50 30.04
CA PRO A 23 -5.48 30.54 30.82
C PRO A 23 -6.35 29.37 31.31
N PRO A 24 -5.79 28.16 31.49
CA PRO A 24 -6.53 27.02 32.00
C PRO A 24 -6.87 27.16 33.49
N LEU A 25 -8.04 26.67 33.88
CA LEU A 25 -8.49 26.58 35.28
C LEU A 25 -7.59 25.62 36.09
N PRO A 26 -7.33 25.90 37.38
CA PRO A 26 -6.49 25.05 38.22
C PRO A 26 -7.20 23.74 38.62
N ASN A 27 -6.46 22.62 38.58
CA ASN A 27 -6.92 21.34 39.12
C ASN A 27 -6.99 21.38 40.67
N PRO A 28 -8.02 20.79 41.31
CA PRO A 28 -8.11 20.72 42.75
C PRO A 28 -7.18 19.65 43.35
N THR A 29 -6.19 20.13 44.10
CA THR A 29 -5.62 19.56 45.34
C THR A 29 -5.40 18.04 45.47
N SER A 30 -4.13 17.70 45.63
CA SER A 30 -3.60 16.47 46.27
C SER A 30 -4.21 16.14 47.63
N ASN A 31 -4.25 14.85 47.99
CA ASN A 31 -4.14 14.43 49.38
C ASN A 31 -3.34 13.11 49.47
N PRO A 32 -2.31 13.00 50.33
CA PRO A 32 -1.45 11.81 50.41
C PRO A 32 -1.93 10.82 51.48
N ASN A 33 -1.68 9.52 51.29
CA ASN A 33 -1.53 8.58 52.40
C ASN A 33 -0.67 7.38 52.00
N PHE A 34 0.31 7.08 52.86
CA PHE A 34 1.24 5.95 52.77
C PHE A 34 0.72 4.72 53.53
N HIS A 35 1.47 3.60 53.44
CA HIS A 35 1.44 2.35 54.23
C HIS A 35 0.87 1.11 53.48
N PRO A 36 1.32 -0.12 53.83
CA PRO A 36 2.54 -0.65 53.20
C PRO A 36 2.35 -2.06 52.56
N ILE A 37 3.37 -2.50 51.81
CA ILE A 37 3.44 -3.83 51.18
C ILE A 37 3.62 -4.94 52.23
N PRO A 38 2.82 -6.03 52.22
CA PRO A 38 3.16 -7.30 52.84
C PRO A 38 3.89 -8.23 51.86
N ILE A 39 4.95 -8.89 52.33
CA ILE A 39 5.68 -9.96 51.62
C ILE A 39 5.18 -11.33 52.12
N LEU A 40 5.25 -12.36 51.25
CA LEU A 40 4.99 -13.82 51.40
C LEU A 40 3.83 -14.29 50.51
N ASN A 41 3.85 -15.46 49.85
CA ASN A 41 4.74 -16.62 49.96
C ASN A 41 4.81 -17.37 48.59
N PRO A 42 5.92 -18.00 48.17
CA PRO A 42 5.98 -18.70 46.88
C PRO A 42 5.57 -20.18 47.05
N ASN A 43 4.30 -20.51 46.79
CA ASN A 43 3.83 -21.84 46.33
C ASN A 43 2.30 -21.84 46.15
N ALA A 44 1.82 -21.47 44.96
CA ALA A 44 0.44 -21.73 44.51
C ALA A 44 0.35 -21.68 42.97
N ALA A 45 -0.07 -22.80 42.36
CA ALA A 45 -0.82 -22.85 41.10
C ALA A 45 -2.32 -23.00 41.46
N PRO A 46 -3.33 -22.93 40.56
CA PRO A 46 -3.36 -22.93 39.07
C PRO A 46 -3.94 -21.57 38.54
N PRO A 47 -4.61 -21.39 37.37
CA PRO A 47 -4.95 -22.31 36.27
C PRO A 47 -4.64 -21.80 34.84
N LEU A 48 -5.17 -22.52 33.83
CA LEU A 48 -5.35 -22.03 32.47
C LEU A 48 -6.53 -21.07 32.37
N ASN A 49 -6.43 -20.06 31.50
CA ASN A 49 -7.55 -19.22 31.10
C ASN A 49 -7.46 -18.88 29.60
N ASP A 50 -8.52 -19.15 28.85
CA ASP A 50 -8.70 -18.66 27.49
C ASP A 50 -8.88 -17.13 27.53
N HIS A 51 -8.00 -16.40 26.85
CA HIS A 51 -8.14 -14.96 26.68
C HIS A 51 -8.40 -14.60 25.22
N LEU A 52 -9.69 -14.50 24.89
CA LEU A 52 -10.17 -13.68 23.79
C LEU A 52 -9.67 -12.25 23.98
N ILE A 53 -8.86 -11.77 23.03
CA ILE A 53 -8.27 -10.44 23.08
C ILE A 53 -9.36 -9.42 22.70
N SER A 54 -9.81 -8.62 23.67
CA SER A 54 -10.60 -7.42 23.38
C SER A 54 -9.68 -6.34 22.78
N PHE A 55 -10.11 -5.71 21.69
CA PHE A 55 -9.34 -4.68 21.01
C PHE A 55 -9.64 -3.29 21.61
N PRO A 56 -8.70 -2.64 22.33
CA PRO A 56 -8.85 -1.24 22.69
C PRO A 56 -8.59 -0.34 21.46
N THR A 57 -9.44 0.66 21.26
CA THR A 57 -9.32 1.62 20.16
C THR A 57 -8.03 2.46 20.31
N PRO A 58 -7.04 2.38 19.40
CA PRO A 58 -5.76 3.06 19.60
C PRO A 58 -5.84 4.57 19.37
N LYS A 59 -5.51 5.37 20.39
CA LYS A 59 -5.15 6.78 20.20
C LYS A 59 -3.67 6.87 19.81
N LYS A 60 -3.37 7.02 18.52
CA LYS A 60 -2.00 7.24 18.02
C LYS A 60 -1.52 8.65 18.41
N ARG A 61 -0.29 8.77 18.92
CA ARG A 61 0.52 10.00 18.92
C ARG A 61 1.75 9.70 18.06
N ARG A 62 1.98 10.47 16.98
CA ARG A 62 3.18 10.40 16.14
C ARG A 62 3.86 11.76 16.20
N ARG A 63 5.15 11.81 16.54
CA ARG A 63 5.92 13.05 16.43
C ARG A 63 6.12 13.39 14.95
N GLY A 64 5.63 14.55 14.52
CA GLY A 64 5.89 15.13 13.18
C GLY A 64 4.98 14.72 12.02
N ARG A 65 3.72 14.30 12.23
CA ARG A 65 2.71 14.21 11.14
C ARG A 65 1.30 14.48 11.66
N PRO A 66 0.53 15.42 11.10
CA PRO A 66 -0.83 15.73 11.55
C PRO A 66 -1.83 14.64 11.16
N GLN A 67 -2.91 14.51 11.94
CA GLN A 67 -4.05 13.63 11.64
C GLN A 67 -5.27 14.52 11.32
N ARG A 68 -5.84 14.39 10.11
CA ARG A 68 -7.09 15.09 9.74
C ARG A 68 -8.25 14.58 10.60
N SER A 69 -8.77 15.43 11.47
CA SER A 69 -9.95 15.15 12.31
C SER A 69 -11.26 15.42 11.54
N GLY A 70 -11.81 14.37 10.92
CA GLY A 70 -13.23 14.35 10.55
C GLY A 70 -14.10 14.16 11.79
N ALA A 71 -15.15 14.97 11.96
CA ALA A 71 -15.94 14.99 13.18
C ALA A 71 -16.75 13.69 13.41
N THR A 72 -16.61 13.10 14.59
CA THR A 72 -17.52 12.07 15.12
C THR A 72 -17.98 12.46 16.52
N SER A 73 -19.31 12.48 16.72
CA SER A 73 -19.92 12.87 17.99
C SER A 73 -19.62 11.88 19.11
N ALA A 74 -19.21 12.40 20.27
CA ALA A 74 -18.94 11.58 21.46
C ALA A 74 -20.25 11.13 22.12
N TYR A 75 -20.36 9.83 22.42
CA TYR A 75 -21.34 9.29 23.36
C TYR A 75 -20.63 8.88 24.65
N GLN A 76 -21.06 9.43 25.78
CA GLN A 76 -20.57 9.06 27.11
C GLN A 76 -21.24 7.75 27.57
N PHE A 77 -20.46 6.82 28.12
CA PHE A 77 -20.98 5.64 28.80
C PHE A 77 -21.00 5.86 30.31
N LEU A 78 -22.18 5.67 30.92
CA LEU A 78 -22.36 5.55 32.36
C LEU A 78 -22.10 4.09 32.77
N THR A 79 -21.30 3.89 33.80
CA THR A 79 -21.02 2.58 34.42
C THR A 79 -22.12 2.19 35.41
N PHE A 80 -22.62 0.96 35.33
CA PHE A 80 -23.39 0.32 36.40
C PHE A 80 -22.86 -1.09 36.70
N THR A 81 -22.98 -1.48 37.97
CA THR A 81 -22.31 -2.63 38.58
C THR A 81 -23.18 -3.90 38.63
N ASN A 82 -22.54 -5.06 38.68
CA ASN A 82 -23.17 -6.39 38.71
C ASN A 82 -24.13 -6.61 39.90
N GLY A 83 -25.18 -7.40 39.65
CA GLY A 83 -25.97 -8.11 40.66
C GLY A 83 -26.24 -9.55 40.20
N SER A 84 -25.72 -10.53 40.92
CA SER A 84 -25.81 -11.97 40.61
C SER A 84 -27.00 -12.64 41.28
N PHE A 85 -27.78 -13.47 40.59
CA PHE A 85 -28.59 -14.52 41.24
C PHE A 85 -28.91 -15.73 40.34
N SER A 86 -28.99 -16.87 41.02
CA SER A 86 -29.46 -18.22 40.64
C SER A 86 -29.73 -18.93 41.98
N PRO A 87 -30.60 -19.95 42.13
CA PRO A 87 -30.58 -21.16 41.29
C PRO A 87 -31.89 -21.99 41.15
N ASN A 88 -31.73 -23.19 40.57
CA ASN A 88 -32.44 -24.46 40.80
C ASN A 88 -33.53 -25.00 39.84
N LEU A 89 -33.19 -26.20 39.34
CA LEU A 89 -33.93 -27.36 38.78
C LEU A 89 -34.94 -27.99 39.81
N PRO A 90 -35.72 -29.08 39.55
CA PRO A 90 -35.49 -30.16 38.55
C PRO A 90 -36.71 -30.89 37.89
N ASN A 91 -36.40 -31.76 36.89
CA ASN A 91 -37.09 -33.01 36.45
C ASN A 91 -38.57 -32.92 35.94
N SER A 92 -39.12 -33.85 35.12
CA SER A 92 -38.77 -35.23 34.73
C SER A 92 -39.30 -35.66 33.34
N ASN A 93 -38.64 -36.63 32.68
CA ASN A 93 -39.15 -37.51 31.60
C ASN A 93 -40.20 -38.54 32.13
N PRO A 94 -40.84 -39.47 31.35
CA PRO A 94 -40.56 -39.93 29.96
C PRO A 94 -41.78 -40.21 29.01
N ASN A 95 -41.45 -40.49 27.73
CA ASN A 95 -42.04 -41.42 26.73
C ASN A 95 -43.53 -41.81 26.76
N LEU A 96 -44.19 -41.81 25.58
CA LEU A 96 -44.71 -43.04 24.94
C LEU A 96 -45.18 -42.84 23.47
N ASP A 97 -45.24 -43.98 22.79
CA ASP A 97 -45.11 -44.24 21.34
C ASP A 97 -46.41 -44.32 20.49
N LEU A 98 -46.20 -44.31 19.16
CA LEU A 98 -46.91 -45.05 18.08
C LEU A 98 -48.27 -44.62 17.46
N ASN A 99 -48.21 -44.49 16.13
CA ASN A 99 -49.16 -44.90 15.06
C ASN A 99 -50.48 -44.14 14.79
N SER A 100 -50.58 -43.54 13.59
CA SER A 100 -51.48 -44.04 12.51
C SER A 100 -51.34 -43.30 11.17
N ILE A 101 -51.61 -44.02 10.07
CA ILE A 101 -51.64 -43.66 8.63
C ILE A 101 -52.81 -44.49 8.03
N PRO A 102 -53.49 -44.18 6.90
CA PRO A 102 -53.46 -43.00 6.00
C PRO A 102 -54.84 -42.33 5.77
N SER A 103 -54.89 -41.20 5.04
CA SER A 103 -55.74 -41.10 3.83
C SER A 103 -55.50 -39.83 2.99
N SER A 104 -55.76 -39.98 1.70
CA SER A 104 -55.56 -39.07 0.57
C SER A 104 -56.23 -37.69 0.63
N SER A 105 -55.56 -36.68 0.08
CA SER A 105 -56.07 -35.93 -1.09
C SER A 105 -54.97 -35.04 -1.70
N ALA A 106 -55.05 -34.75 -3.00
CA ALA A 106 -54.03 -34.02 -3.74
C ALA A 106 -54.41 -32.54 -3.92
N ALA A 107 -53.44 -31.65 -3.74
CA ALA A 107 -53.46 -30.28 -4.26
C ALA A 107 -52.04 -29.87 -4.63
N THR A 108 -51.77 -29.74 -5.94
CA THR A 108 -50.44 -29.43 -6.46
C THR A 108 -50.21 -27.92 -6.48
N GLU A 109 -49.83 -27.33 -5.35
CA GLU A 109 -49.37 -25.95 -5.34
C GLU A 109 -47.93 -25.86 -5.88
N GLN A 110 -47.79 -25.32 -7.09
CA GLN A 110 -46.51 -24.85 -7.61
C GLN A 110 -46.08 -23.61 -6.82
N THR A 111 -45.46 -23.83 -5.66
CA THR A 111 -44.67 -22.80 -5.00
C THR A 111 -43.45 -22.49 -5.86
N THR A 112 -43.49 -21.39 -6.59
CA THR A 112 -42.28 -20.76 -7.14
C THR A 112 -41.38 -20.35 -5.98
N GLN A 113 -40.46 -21.23 -5.60
CA GLN A 113 -39.42 -20.90 -4.64
C GLN A 113 -38.63 -19.69 -5.16
N PRO A 114 -38.31 -18.71 -4.30
CA PRO A 114 -37.35 -17.67 -4.67
C PRO A 114 -36.03 -18.33 -5.04
N LYS A 115 -35.30 -17.75 -6.00
CA LYS A 115 -33.98 -18.26 -6.35
C LYS A 115 -33.07 -18.13 -5.14
N THR A 116 -32.50 -19.26 -4.70
CA THR A 116 -31.52 -19.32 -3.61
C THR A 116 -30.19 -18.64 -3.93
N ASP A 117 -30.04 -18.11 -5.15
CA ASP A 117 -28.93 -17.25 -5.57
C ASP A 117 -29.06 -15.80 -5.06
N ASP A 118 -30.25 -15.39 -4.57
CA ASP A 118 -30.59 -14.02 -4.15
C ASP A 118 -30.62 -13.84 -2.60
N GLU A 119 -29.90 -14.66 -1.83
CA GLU A 119 -29.82 -14.53 -0.36
C GLU A 119 -28.42 -14.13 0.13
N ILE A 120 -28.35 -13.21 1.11
CA ILE A 120 -27.10 -12.80 1.76
C ILE A 120 -26.76 -13.82 2.86
N ILE A 121 -25.61 -14.46 2.73
CA ILE A 121 -25.18 -15.53 3.64
C ILE A 121 -24.76 -15.00 5.02
N VAL A 122 -24.92 -15.83 6.06
CA VAL A 122 -24.38 -15.58 7.40
C VAL A 122 -23.40 -16.69 7.75
N ILE A 123 -22.10 -16.39 7.63
CA ILE A 123 -21.01 -17.36 7.88
C ILE A 123 -20.62 -17.38 9.37
N SER A 124 -20.59 -16.21 10.00
CA SER A 124 -19.96 -16.00 11.31
C SER A 124 -20.74 -14.98 12.13
N LYS A 125 -20.76 -15.16 13.45
CA LYS A 125 -21.31 -14.18 14.41
C LYS A 125 -20.37 -13.00 14.64
N GLU A 126 -19.12 -13.09 14.17
CA GLU A 126 -18.06 -12.10 14.37
C GLU A 126 -17.67 -11.37 13.06
N SER A 127 -18.61 -11.26 12.11
CA SER A 127 -18.38 -10.67 10.78
C SER A 127 -17.71 -9.28 10.81
N THR A 128 -17.99 -8.46 11.84
CA THR A 128 -17.30 -7.18 12.07
C THR A 128 -15.81 -7.35 12.38
N ALA A 129 -15.42 -8.34 13.17
CA ALA A 129 -14.01 -8.63 13.48
C ALA A 129 -13.27 -9.23 12.27
N GLU A 130 -13.97 -10.06 11.48
CA GLU A 130 -13.46 -10.57 10.20
C GLU A 130 -13.23 -9.43 9.19
N ALA A 131 -14.17 -8.47 9.10
CA ALA A 131 -14.03 -7.28 8.26
C ALA A 131 -12.88 -6.38 8.70
N LEU A 132 -12.68 -6.16 10.02
CA LEU A 132 -11.51 -5.42 10.54
C LEU A 132 -10.20 -6.15 10.26
N THR A 133 -10.20 -7.49 10.31
CA THR A 133 -9.03 -8.31 9.97
C THR A 133 -8.70 -8.22 8.48
N ALA A 134 -9.71 -8.27 7.60
CA ALA A 134 -9.56 -8.05 6.16
C ALA A 134 -9.09 -6.63 5.83
N LEU A 135 -9.58 -5.61 6.54
CA LEU A 135 -9.13 -4.23 6.43
C LEU A 135 -7.64 -4.08 6.76
N SER A 136 -7.16 -4.75 7.82
CA SER A 136 -5.72 -4.82 8.10
C SER A 136 -4.92 -5.48 6.97
N ALA A 137 -5.51 -6.41 6.22
CA ALA A 137 -4.89 -7.06 5.07
C ALA A 137 -5.00 -6.25 3.76
N GLY A 138 -5.56 -5.03 3.79
CA GLY A 138 -5.66 -4.12 2.64
C GLY A 138 -6.99 -4.16 1.89
N PHE A 139 -8.02 -4.84 2.41
CA PHE A 139 -9.33 -4.96 1.77
C PHE A 139 -10.38 -4.05 2.40
N PRO A 140 -11.10 -3.21 1.62
CA PRO A 140 -12.19 -2.42 2.17
C PRO A 140 -13.34 -3.34 2.64
N ALA A 141 -14.07 -2.89 3.67
CA ALA A 141 -15.03 -3.73 4.39
C ALA A 141 -16.30 -4.06 3.57
N ASP A 142 -16.63 -3.24 2.57
CA ASP A 142 -17.92 -3.19 1.87
C ASP A 142 -17.81 -3.19 0.33
N SER A 143 -16.59 -3.16 -0.20
CA SER A 143 -16.30 -2.98 -1.62
C SER A 143 -15.23 -3.96 -2.13
N LEU A 144 -15.10 -4.02 -3.45
CA LEU A 144 -14.00 -4.69 -4.13
C LEU A 144 -12.86 -3.71 -4.39
N THR A 145 -11.64 -4.20 -4.28
CA THR A 145 -10.46 -3.53 -4.83
C THR A 145 -10.41 -3.64 -6.35
N GLU A 146 -9.68 -2.73 -7.00
CA GLU A 146 -9.42 -2.79 -8.45
C GLU A 146 -8.77 -4.14 -8.86
N GLU A 147 -7.87 -4.68 -8.03
CA GLU A 147 -7.20 -5.96 -8.28
C GLU A 147 -8.17 -7.16 -8.25
N GLU A 148 -9.20 -7.11 -7.38
CA GLU A 148 -10.28 -8.10 -7.36
C GLU A 148 -11.19 -7.98 -8.61
N ILE A 149 -11.47 -6.76 -9.04
CA ILE A 149 -12.27 -6.48 -10.24
C ILE A 149 -11.54 -6.97 -11.50
N ASP A 150 -10.26 -6.65 -11.65
CA ASP A 150 -9.43 -7.06 -12.80
C ASP A 150 -9.17 -8.57 -12.84
N PHE A 151 -9.10 -9.23 -11.68
CA PHE A 151 -9.07 -10.69 -11.60
C PHE A 151 -10.41 -11.34 -12.02
N GLY A 152 -11.51 -10.59 -11.98
CA GLY A 152 -12.85 -11.08 -12.27
C GLY A 152 -13.40 -11.99 -11.16
N VAL A 153 -13.25 -11.57 -9.89
CA VAL A 153 -13.66 -12.42 -8.75
C VAL A 153 -15.16 -12.77 -8.72
N ILE A 154 -16.02 -11.95 -9.35
CA ILE A 154 -17.47 -12.13 -9.46
C ILE A 154 -17.93 -11.82 -10.89
N SER A 155 -19.13 -12.27 -11.25
CA SER A 155 -19.65 -12.18 -12.63
C SER A 155 -20.18 -10.80 -13.01
N SER A 156 -20.63 -10.01 -12.03
CA SER A 156 -21.06 -8.61 -12.17
C SER A 156 -20.78 -7.83 -10.89
N ILE A 157 -20.31 -6.59 -11.02
CA ILE A 157 -20.08 -5.69 -9.88
C ILE A 157 -21.44 -5.25 -9.31
N GLY A 158 -21.54 -5.22 -7.98
CA GLY A 158 -22.76 -4.93 -7.24
C GLY A 158 -23.67 -6.16 -7.03
N GLY A 159 -24.71 -5.98 -6.21
CA GLY A 159 -25.66 -7.04 -5.89
C GLY A 159 -25.13 -8.07 -4.88
N ILE A 160 -25.89 -9.16 -4.73
CA ILE A 160 -25.72 -10.13 -3.64
C ILE A 160 -24.47 -11.01 -3.82
N GLU A 161 -24.08 -11.33 -5.07
CA GLU A 161 -22.83 -12.05 -5.37
C GLU A 161 -21.60 -11.31 -4.77
N GLN A 162 -21.55 -9.97 -4.89
CA GLN A 162 -20.48 -9.16 -4.31
C GLN A 162 -20.48 -9.20 -2.78
N VAL A 163 -21.65 -9.09 -2.15
CA VAL A 163 -21.77 -9.11 -0.67
C VAL A 163 -21.32 -10.48 -0.14
N ASN A 164 -21.79 -11.57 -0.75
CA ASN A 164 -21.41 -12.93 -0.38
C ASN A 164 -19.91 -13.17 -0.62
N TYR A 165 -19.35 -12.65 -1.73
CA TYR A 165 -17.90 -12.69 -1.98
C TYR A 165 -17.11 -11.98 -0.87
N ILE A 166 -17.49 -10.77 -0.49
CA ILE A 166 -16.80 -9.99 0.55
C ILE A 166 -16.82 -10.73 1.89
N LEU A 167 -17.97 -11.29 2.28
CA LEU A 167 -18.09 -12.08 3.50
C LEU A 167 -17.18 -13.32 3.47
N ILE A 168 -17.20 -14.09 2.38
CA ILE A 168 -16.34 -15.28 2.22
C ILE A 168 -14.86 -14.91 2.24
N ARG A 169 -14.45 -13.87 1.50
CA ARG A 169 -13.08 -13.35 1.47
C ARG A 169 -12.61 -12.97 2.87
N ASN A 170 -13.40 -12.18 3.59
CA ASN A 170 -13.06 -11.71 4.93
C ASN A 170 -12.89 -12.89 5.90
N HIS A 171 -13.81 -13.86 5.84
CA HIS A 171 -13.76 -15.08 6.66
C HIS A 171 -12.51 -15.94 6.36
N ILE A 172 -12.14 -16.13 5.10
CA ILE A 172 -10.92 -16.87 4.71
C ILE A 172 -9.66 -16.15 5.22
N ILE A 173 -9.59 -14.82 5.10
CA ILE A 173 -8.45 -14.03 5.60
C ILE A 173 -8.36 -14.15 7.12
N ALA A 174 -9.48 -13.98 7.83
CA ALA A 174 -9.53 -14.10 9.29
C ALA A 174 -9.04 -15.48 9.75
N LYS A 175 -9.56 -16.56 9.15
CA LYS A 175 -9.17 -17.94 9.44
C LYS A 175 -7.67 -18.19 9.28
N TRP A 176 -7.04 -17.60 8.26
CA TRP A 176 -5.58 -17.71 8.09
C TRP A 176 -4.80 -16.82 9.07
N ARG A 177 -5.32 -15.64 9.43
CA ARG A 177 -4.67 -14.71 10.36
C ARG A 177 -4.64 -15.21 11.81
N GLU A 178 -5.56 -16.09 12.23
CA GLU A 178 -5.51 -16.83 13.49
C GLU A 178 -4.11 -17.48 13.68
N ASN A 179 -3.75 -18.37 12.75
CA ASN A 179 -2.46 -19.06 12.71
C ASN A 179 -1.85 -19.03 11.30
N PRO A 180 -1.09 -17.97 10.96
CA PRO A 180 -0.51 -17.80 9.63
C PRO A 180 0.69 -18.70 9.36
N SER A 181 1.10 -19.54 10.33
CA SER A 181 2.10 -20.60 10.11
C SER A 181 1.49 -21.86 9.47
N ASN A 182 0.17 -22.01 9.53
CA ASN A 182 -0.54 -23.12 8.92
C ASN A 182 -0.92 -22.81 7.46
N TRP A 183 -1.07 -23.87 6.65
CA TRP A 183 -1.68 -23.78 5.34
C TRP A 183 -3.20 -23.96 5.46
N VAL A 184 -3.96 -22.94 5.08
CA VAL A 184 -5.43 -23.02 4.99
C VAL A 184 -5.82 -23.58 3.62
N THR A 185 -6.63 -24.65 3.58
CA THR A 185 -7.18 -25.20 2.32
C THR A 185 -8.59 -24.68 2.08
N LYS A 186 -9.06 -24.76 0.83
CA LYS A 186 -10.44 -24.42 0.46
C LYS A 186 -11.46 -25.32 1.16
N ASP A 187 -11.11 -26.60 1.34
CA ASP A 187 -12.03 -27.62 1.84
C ASP A 187 -12.45 -27.36 3.29
N MET A 188 -11.63 -26.62 4.06
CA MET A 188 -11.96 -26.14 5.41
C MET A 188 -13.21 -25.25 5.49
N PHE A 189 -13.69 -24.72 4.36
CA PHE A 189 -14.85 -23.82 4.30
C PHE A 189 -16.05 -24.39 3.55
N VAL A 190 -15.97 -25.62 3.03
CA VAL A 190 -17.04 -26.21 2.20
C VAL A 190 -18.30 -26.50 3.01
N ASP A 191 -18.15 -26.84 4.29
CA ASP A 191 -19.27 -27.12 5.20
C ASP A 191 -19.87 -25.86 5.84
N SER A 192 -19.09 -24.77 5.93
CA SER A 192 -19.54 -23.47 6.51
C SER A 192 -20.14 -22.51 5.48
N ILE A 193 -19.98 -22.77 4.18
CA ILE A 193 -20.47 -21.90 3.09
C ILE A 193 -21.57 -22.63 2.30
N PRO A 194 -22.74 -22.01 2.08
CA PRO A 194 -23.83 -22.60 1.31
C PRO A 194 -23.40 -23.08 -0.10
N LYS A 195 -23.90 -24.23 -0.53
CA LYS A 195 -23.49 -24.88 -1.80
C LYS A 195 -23.67 -23.99 -3.05
N HIS A 196 -24.66 -23.10 -3.07
CA HIS A 196 -24.85 -22.13 -4.16
C HIS A 196 -23.67 -21.13 -4.26
N CYS A 197 -23.06 -20.76 -3.14
CA CYS A 197 -21.88 -19.89 -3.07
C CYS A 197 -20.55 -20.62 -3.37
N SER A 198 -20.57 -21.90 -3.78
CA SER A 198 -19.34 -22.67 -4.01
C SER A 198 -18.46 -22.10 -5.13
N THR A 199 -19.04 -21.48 -6.17
CA THR A 199 -18.31 -20.74 -7.22
C THR A 199 -17.59 -19.52 -6.65
N VAL A 200 -18.27 -18.75 -5.79
CA VAL A 200 -17.75 -17.57 -5.12
C VAL A 200 -16.61 -17.93 -4.15
N LEU A 201 -16.76 -19.01 -3.37
CA LEU A 201 -15.70 -19.58 -2.53
C LEU A 201 -14.48 -20.00 -3.37
N ASN A 202 -14.69 -20.73 -4.48
CA ASN A 202 -13.60 -21.08 -5.38
C ASN A 202 -12.86 -19.82 -5.87
N SER A 203 -13.60 -18.77 -6.23
CA SER A 203 -13.06 -17.51 -6.73
C SER A 203 -12.23 -16.78 -5.67
N ALA A 204 -12.81 -16.51 -4.49
CA ALA A 204 -12.15 -15.85 -3.37
C ALA A 204 -10.89 -16.58 -2.91
N TYR A 205 -10.96 -17.90 -2.71
CA TYR A 205 -9.80 -18.70 -2.31
C TYR A 205 -8.70 -18.66 -3.40
N ASN A 206 -9.06 -18.82 -4.68
CA ASN A 206 -8.09 -18.79 -5.77
C ASN A 206 -7.41 -17.42 -5.91
N TYR A 207 -8.17 -16.33 -5.75
CA TYR A 207 -7.65 -14.96 -5.73
C TYR A 207 -6.63 -14.76 -4.60
N LEU A 208 -7.05 -15.00 -3.35
CA LEU A 208 -6.23 -14.78 -2.15
C LEU A 208 -4.93 -15.61 -2.17
N VAL A 209 -4.98 -16.85 -2.67
CA VAL A 209 -3.81 -17.72 -2.83
C VAL A 209 -2.93 -17.31 -4.02
N THR A 210 -3.49 -16.74 -5.09
CA THR A 210 -2.73 -16.31 -6.28
C THR A 210 -1.96 -15.02 -6.01
N TYR A 211 -2.58 -14.02 -5.38
CA TYR A 211 -1.91 -12.76 -5.03
C TYR A 211 -1.12 -12.83 -3.72
N GLY A 212 -1.31 -13.90 -2.93
CA GLY A 212 -0.54 -14.12 -1.71
C GLY A 212 -1.02 -13.29 -0.52
N TYR A 213 -2.32 -13.07 -0.41
CA TYR A 213 -2.95 -12.48 0.78
C TYR A 213 -3.11 -13.48 1.93
N ILE A 214 -3.11 -14.78 1.60
CA ILE A 214 -3.05 -15.91 2.54
C ILE A 214 -1.96 -16.90 2.10
N ASN A 215 -1.60 -17.83 2.98
CA ASN A 215 -0.70 -18.94 2.68
C ASN A 215 0.69 -18.53 2.12
N PHE A 216 1.18 -17.34 2.46
CA PHE A 216 2.49 -16.84 2.03
C PHE A 216 3.55 -16.93 3.14
N GLY A 217 4.82 -16.95 2.75
CA GLY A 217 5.95 -16.78 3.65
C GLY A 217 6.88 -17.98 3.76
N ILE A 218 7.18 -18.38 4.99
CA ILE A 218 8.36 -19.19 5.34
C ILE A 218 8.08 -20.36 6.31
N ALA A 219 6.86 -20.48 6.86
CA ALA A 219 6.53 -21.55 7.80
C ALA A 219 6.64 -22.95 7.16
N PRO A 220 6.94 -24.03 7.93
CA PRO A 220 7.11 -25.38 7.39
C PRO A 220 5.95 -25.87 6.50
N ALA A 221 4.71 -25.75 6.99
CA ALA A 221 3.51 -26.13 6.25
C ALA A 221 3.29 -25.35 4.93
N ILE A 222 3.96 -24.19 4.77
CA ILE A 222 3.97 -23.40 3.53
C ILE A 222 5.09 -23.86 2.61
N LYS A 223 6.29 -24.15 3.15
CA LYS A 223 7.42 -24.74 2.42
C LYS A 223 7.07 -26.10 1.80
N GLU A 224 6.29 -26.92 2.50
CA GLU A 224 5.81 -28.23 2.03
C GLU A 224 4.87 -28.17 0.82
N LYS A 225 4.35 -27.00 0.44
CA LYS A 225 3.52 -26.83 -0.76
C LYS A 225 4.31 -26.45 -2.01
N PHE A 226 5.64 -26.40 -1.92
CA PHE A 226 6.50 -26.18 -3.07
C PHE A 226 6.62 -27.51 -3.84
N PRO A 227 6.39 -27.53 -5.17
CA PRO A 227 6.58 -28.75 -5.95
C PRO A 227 8.07 -29.12 -5.97
N ALA A 228 8.36 -30.43 -5.87
CA ALA A 228 9.73 -30.94 -5.84
C ALA A 228 10.53 -30.60 -7.11
N GLU A 229 9.86 -30.60 -8.27
CA GLU A 229 10.44 -30.25 -9.57
C GLU A 229 9.61 -29.16 -10.27
N PRO A 230 10.24 -28.23 -11.01
CA PRO A 230 9.53 -27.21 -11.77
C PRO A 230 8.78 -27.84 -12.96
N SER A 231 7.54 -27.40 -13.17
CA SER A 231 6.62 -27.89 -14.20
C SER A 231 6.15 -26.80 -15.18
N ARG A 232 6.68 -25.58 -15.06
CA ARG A 232 6.35 -24.41 -15.88
C ARG A 232 7.61 -23.69 -16.39
N SER A 233 7.35 -22.70 -17.25
CA SER A 233 8.30 -21.75 -17.83
C SER A 233 9.45 -21.29 -16.93
N ASN A 234 10.56 -20.92 -17.58
CA ASN A 234 11.75 -20.40 -16.89
C ASN A 234 11.65 -18.89 -16.65
N VAL A 235 12.04 -18.44 -15.45
CA VAL A 235 11.98 -17.03 -15.03
C VAL A 235 13.31 -16.59 -14.45
N VAL A 236 13.86 -15.50 -14.98
CA VAL A 236 15.07 -14.85 -14.47
C VAL A 236 14.69 -13.64 -13.62
N ILE A 237 15.14 -13.59 -12.36
CA ILE A 237 14.87 -12.47 -11.45
C ILE A 237 16.18 -11.71 -11.24
N ILE A 238 16.19 -10.41 -11.54
CA ILE A 238 17.34 -9.53 -11.28
C ILE A 238 17.15 -8.88 -9.90
N GLY A 239 18.03 -9.24 -8.96
CA GLY A 239 18.06 -8.78 -7.58
C GLY A 239 17.45 -9.75 -6.57
N ALA A 240 18.18 -10.06 -5.50
CA ALA A 240 17.74 -10.86 -4.35
C ALA A 240 17.34 -9.99 -3.14
N GLY A 241 16.77 -8.81 -3.40
CA GLY A 241 16.08 -8.01 -2.38
C GLY A 241 14.71 -8.60 -2.00
N LEU A 242 14.00 -7.99 -1.04
CA LEU A 242 12.69 -8.51 -0.58
C LEU A 242 11.68 -8.75 -1.71
N ALA A 243 11.65 -7.88 -2.73
CA ALA A 243 10.80 -8.06 -3.91
C ALA A 243 11.15 -9.33 -4.68
N GLY A 244 12.42 -9.46 -5.13
CA GLY A 244 12.87 -10.62 -5.88
C GLY A 244 12.76 -11.93 -5.12
N LEU A 245 13.02 -11.93 -3.80
CA LEU A 245 12.83 -13.10 -2.93
C LEU A 245 11.35 -13.47 -2.79
N ALA A 246 10.46 -12.51 -2.59
CA ALA A 246 9.02 -12.75 -2.50
C ALA A 246 8.47 -13.33 -3.81
N THR A 247 8.87 -12.76 -4.97
CA THR A 247 8.51 -13.30 -6.28
C THR A 247 9.06 -14.69 -6.49
N ALA A 248 10.34 -14.93 -6.20
CA ALA A 248 10.98 -16.23 -6.39
C ALA A 248 10.22 -17.34 -5.65
N ARG A 249 9.92 -17.12 -4.36
CA ARG A 249 9.18 -18.09 -3.54
C ARG A 249 7.77 -18.37 -4.11
N GLN A 250 7.04 -17.33 -4.50
CA GLN A 250 5.69 -17.51 -5.06
C GLN A 250 5.71 -18.21 -6.42
N LEU A 251 6.64 -17.86 -7.31
CA LEU A 251 6.78 -18.51 -8.61
C LEU A 251 7.23 -19.97 -8.48
N MET A 252 8.16 -20.28 -7.58
CA MET A 252 8.53 -21.66 -7.25
C MET A 252 7.32 -22.47 -6.74
N ARG A 253 6.52 -21.91 -5.81
CA ARG A 253 5.26 -22.52 -5.35
C ARG A 253 4.25 -22.72 -6.49
N PHE A 254 4.23 -21.82 -7.48
CA PHE A 254 3.43 -21.99 -8.70
C PHE A 254 4.04 -22.96 -9.73
N GLY A 255 5.20 -23.56 -9.45
CA GLY A 255 5.87 -24.55 -10.29
C GLY A 255 6.73 -23.98 -11.42
N PHE A 256 7.06 -22.69 -11.41
CA PHE A 256 8.01 -22.12 -12.37
C PHE A 256 9.44 -22.49 -12.01
N LYS A 257 10.28 -22.71 -13.04
CA LYS A 257 11.73 -22.73 -12.86
C LYS A 257 12.19 -21.28 -12.66
N VAL A 258 12.93 -21.02 -11.59
CA VAL A 258 13.40 -19.68 -11.22
C VAL A 258 14.93 -19.69 -11.14
N THR A 259 15.55 -18.59 -11.55
CA THR A 259 16.95 -18.26 -11.24
C THR A 259 17.03 -16.81 -10.81
N VAL A 260 17.63 -16.52 -9.65
CA VAL A 260 17.84 -15.15 -9.17
C VAL A 260 19.29 -14.74 -9.40
N LEU A 261 19.52 -13.57 -10.00
CA LEU A 261 20.84 -12.98 -10.24
C LEU A 261 21.03 -11.80 -9.28
N GLU A 262 22.01 -11.89 -8.38
CA GLU A 262 22.30 -10.85 -7.38
C GLU A 262 23.72 -10.32 -7.60
N GLY A 263 23.85 -9.00 -7.76
CA GLY A 263 25.16 -8.36 -8.00
C GLY A 263 26.08 -8.40 -6.77
N ARG A 264 25.51 -8.44 -5.56
CA ARG A 264 26.24 -8.54 -4.30
C ARG A 264 26.61 -9.98 -3.96
N LYS A 265 27.54 -10.15 -3.01
CA LYS A 265 27.84 -11.43 -2.33
C LYS A 265 26.82 -11.84 -1.25
N ARG A 266 25.62 -11.24 -1.23
CA ARG A 266 24.57 -11.48 -0.22
C ARG A 266 23.18 -11.12 -0.74
N ALA A 267 22.16 -11.78 -0.21
CA ALA A 267 20.77 -11.39 -0.41
C ALA A 267 20.38 -10.14 0.41
N GLY A 268 19.14 -9.69 0.24
CA GLY A 268 18.48 -8.63 1.01
C GLY A 268 18.61 -7.23 0.42
N GLY A 269 19.66 -6.97 -0.37
CA GLY A 269 19.91 -5.66 -0.98
C GLY A 269 19.97 -4.56 0.07
N ARG A 270 18.96 -3.67 0.08
CA ARG A 270 18.79 -2.56 1.03
C ARG A 270 18.22 -2.97 2.40
N VAL A 271 17.83 -4.23 2.59
CA VAL A 271 17.69 -4.83 3.93
C VAL A 271 19.02 -5.49 4.27
N TYR A 272 19.76 -4.88 5.19
CA TYR A 272 21.12 -5.31 5.53
C TYR A 272 21.39 -5.21 7.02
N THR A 273 21.47 -6.37 7.66
CA THR A 273 22.02 -6.53 9.00
C THR A 273 23.49 -6.91 8.91
N LYS A 274 24.36 -6.22 9.64
CA LYS A 274 25.75 -6.63 9.86
C LYS A 274 25.88 -7.18 11.27
N LYS A 275 26.43 -8.38 11.43
CA LYS A 275 26.92 -8.83 12.75
C LYS A 275 28.18 -8.03 13.07
N MET A 276 28.15 -7.32 14.18
CA MET A 276 29.28 -6.59 14.73
C MET A 276 29.83 -7.37 15.93
N GLU A 277 31.15 -7.37 16.09
CA GLU A 277 31.86 -8.17 17.09
C GLU A 277 33.02 -7.35 17.68
N GLY A 278 33.19 -7.45 19.00
CA GLY A 278 34.15 -6.68 19.78
C GLY A 278 34.77 -7.54 20.89
N GLY A 279 36.02 -7.94 20.69
CA GLY A 279 36.68 -8.94 21.53
C GLY A 279 35.94 -10.29 21.55
N ASN A 280 36.31 -11.18 22.47
CA ASN A 280 35.78 -12.55 22.48
C ASN A 280 34.38 -12.69 23.12
N ARG A 281 33.69 -11.60 23.47
CA ARG A 281 32.46 -11.65 24.29
C ARG A 281 31.34 -10.67 23.92
N VAL A 282 31.59 -9.63 23.13
CA VAL A 282 30.56 -8.65 22.76
C VAL A 282 30.20 -8.80 21.28
N SER A 283 28.92 -8.99 20.97
CA SER A 283 28.44 -8.97 19.59
C SER A 283 27.04 -8.37 19.50
N ALA A 284 26.71 -7.78 18.36
CA ALA A 284 25.40 -7.17 18.11
C ALA A 284 24.99 -7.27 16.64
N ALA A 285 23.69 -7.38 16.38
CA ALA A 285 23.09 -7.29 15.05
C ALA A 285 22.73 -5.84 14.71
N ALA A 286 23.43 -5.22 13.74
CA ALA A 286 23.23 -3.84 13.33
C ALA A 286 22.47 -3.73 12.00
N ASP A 287 21.25 -3.18 12.00
CA ASP A 287 20.49 -2.90 10.77
C ASP A 287 20.95 -1.59 10.11
N LEU A 288 21.91 -1.76 9.19
CA LEU A 288 22.51 -0.70 8.38
C LEU A 288 21.62 -0.25 7.20
N GLY A 289 20.66 -1.10 6.83
CA GLY A 289 19.62 -0.81 5.83
C GLY A 289 18.26 -0.53 6.48
N GLY A 290 17.18 -1.05 5.88
CA GLY A 290 15.84 -0.99 6.46
C GLY A 290 15.77 -1.63 7.86
N SER A 291 15.37 -0.84 8.86
CA SER A 291 15.42 -1.22 10.28
C SER A 291 14.06 -1.36 10.97
N VAL A 292 13.07 -0.53 10.63
CA VAL A 292 11.78 -0.48 11.33
C VAL A 292 10.70 -1.23 10.55
N LEU A 293 9.96 -2.10 11.22
CA LEU A 293 8.70 -2.65 10.73
C LEU A 293 7.58 -1.68 11.12
N THR A 294 7.15 -0.85 10.18
CA THR A 294 6.06 0.12 10.39
C THR A 294 4.69 -0.57 10.33
N GLY A 295 3.88 -0.45 11.39
CA GLY A 295 2.46 -0.78 11.38
C GLY A 295 2.18 -2.29 11.36
N ILE A 296 2.50 -2.99 12.45
CA ILE A 296 2.53 -4.46 12.48
C ILE A 296 1.18 -5.19 12.28
N LEU A 297 0.02 -4.52 12.32
CA LEU A 297 -1.27 -5.17 12.05
C LEU A 297 -1.43 -5.52 10.57
N GLY A 298 -1.11 -4.57 9.69
CA GLY A 298 -1.19 -4.75 8.24
C GLY A 298 0.09 -5.26 7.60
N ASN A 299 1.24 -5.00 8.23
CA ASN A 299 2.54 -5.27 7.63
C ASN A 299 2.83 -6.78 7.49
N PRO A 300 2.96 -7.31 6.25
CA PRO A 300 3.19 -8.74 6.02
C PRO A 300 4.51 -9.24 6.61
N LEU A 301 5.50 -8.36 6.84
CA LEU A 301 6.76 -8.73 7.49
C LEU A 301 6.57 -9.03 8.99
N GLY A 302 5.54 -8.46 9.62
CA GLY A 302 5.12 -8.85 10.98
C GLY A 302 4.60 -10.30 11.02
N ILE A 303 3.92 -10.74 9.96
CA ILE A 303 3.50 -12.13 9.80
C ILE A 303 4.72 -13.05 9.62
N LEU A 304 5.71 -12.66 8.80
CA LEU A 304 6.95 -13.42 8.66
C LEU A 304 7.71 -13.52 10.00
N ALA A 305 7.72 -12.46 10.82
CA ALA A 305 8.29 -12.51 12.16
C ALA A 305 7.54 -13.49 13.09
N LYS A 306 6.20 -13.52 13.05
CA LYS A 306 5.38 -14.53 13.76
C LYS A 306 5.69 -15.95 13.26
N GLN A 307 5.86 -16.16 11.95
CA GLN A 307 6.27 -17.45 11.36
C GLN A 307 7.70 -17.87 11.76
N LEU A 308 8.60 -16.92 12.04
CA LEU A 308 9.93 -17.17 12.63
C LEU A 308 9.87 -17.49 14.13
N GLY A 309 8.70 -17.48 14.77
CA GLY A 309 8.58 -17.55 16.24
C GLY A 309 9.25 -16.38 16.96
N SER A 310 9.45 -15.25 16.27
CA SER A 310 10.16 -14.09 16.82
C SER A 310 9.18 -13.07 17.39
N SER A 311 9.30 -12.76 18.68
CA SER A 311 8.58 -11.64 19.28
C SER A 311 9.13 -10.31 18.76
N LEU A 312 8.25 -9.40 18.37
CA LEU A 312 8.61 -8.06 17.90
C LEU A 312 8.72 -7.10 19.08
N PHE A 313 9.70 -6.20 19.03
CA PHE A 313 9.92 -5.21 20.07
C PHE A 313 9.34 -3.87 19.61
N LYS A 314 8.31 -3.36 20.31
CA LYS A 314 7.75 -2.02 20.06
C LYS A 314 8.81 -0.95 20.29
N VAL A 315 9.02 -0.07 19.31
CA VAL A 315 9.81 1.15 19.49
C VAL A 315 9.05 2.07 20.43
N ARG A 316 9.70 2.51 21.52
CA ARG A 316 9.07 3.40 22.52
C ARG A 316 9.00 4.83 22.00
N ASP A 317 7.90 5.50 22.36
CA ASP A 317 7.60 6.87 21.91
C ASP A 317 8.50 7.94 22.57
N LYS A 318 9.25 7.59 23.62
CA LYS A 318 10.18 8.49 24.32
C LYS A 318 11.44 8.73 23.48
N CYS A 319 11.61 9.97 23.04
CA CYS A 319 12.80 10.48 22.35
C CYS A 319 13.27 11.78 23.04
N PRO A 320 14.15 11.73 24.05
CA PRO A 320 14.72 12.95 24.62
C PRO A 320 15.58 13.66 23.57
N LEU A 321 15.56 14.99 23.58
CA LEU A 321 16.40 15.83 22.74
C LEU A 321 17.46 16.51 23.61
N TYR A 322 18.69 16.59 23.11
CA TYR A 322 19.82 17.23 23.76
C TYR A 322 20.30 18.45 22.97
N ARG A 323 20.60 19.54 23.68
CA ARG A 323 21.24 20.74 23.12
C ARG A 323 22.69 20.45 22.71
N THR A 324 23.30 21.40 22.00
CA THR A 324 24.72 21.36 21.60
C THR A 324 25.70 21.37 22.78
N ASP A 325 25.27 21.78 23.98
CA ASP A 325 26.05 21.68 25.22
C ASP A 325 25.84 20.36 25.99
N GLY A 326 25.02 19.45 25.44
CA GLY A 326 24.66 18.17 26.05
C GLY A 326 23.53 18.22 27.07
N SER A 327 23.01 19.40 27.42
CA SER A 327 21.88 19.52 28.35
C SER A 327 20.56 19.05 27.71
N PRO A 328 19.61 18.48 28.49
CA PRO A 328 18.32 18.07 27.95
C PRO A 328 17.44 19.28 27.62
N VAL A 329 16.78 19.24 26.45
CA VAL A 329 15.78 20.23 26.05
C VAL A 329 14.57 20.17 27.01
N ASP A 330 13.97 21.33 27.27
CA ASP A 330 12.75 21.43 28.06
C ASP A 330 11.57 20.72 27.35
N PRO A 331 10.91 19.73 27.98
CA PRO A 331 9.77 19.01 27.37
C PRO A 331 8.62 19.90 26.92
N ASP A 332 8.34 21.02 27.59
CA ASP A 332 7.26 21.93 27.22
C ASP A 332 7.64 22.76 25.97
N MET A 333 8.92 23.08 25.81
CA MET A 333 9.45 23.74 24.61
C MET A 333 9.53 22.79 23.40
N ASP A 334 10.00 21.55 23.61
CA ASP A 334 9.94 20.47 22.60
C ASP A 334 8.49 20.30 22.10
N MET A 335 7.52 20.17 23.02
CA MET A 335 6.10 20.09 22.67
C MET A 335 5.57 21.36 21.97
N LYS A 336 5.96 22.57 22.40
CA LYS A 336 5.56 23.84 21.76
C LYS A 336 6.02 23.89 20.30
N VAL A 337 7.29 23.58 20.03
CA VAL A 337 7.87 23.62 18.68
C VAL A 337 7.32 22.48 17.81
N GLU A 338 7.15 21.27 18.36
CA GLU A 338 6.52 20.14 17.67
C GLU A 338 5.10 20.50 17.21
N MET A 339 4.30 21.12 18.08
CA MET A 339 2.94 21.59 17.74
C MET A 339 2.95 22.72 16.69
N ALA A 340 3.95 23.60 16.71
CA ALA A 340 4.10 24.65 15.67
C ALA A 340 4.46 24.05 14.30
N PHE A 341 5.40 23.09 14.28
CA PHE A 341 5.81 22.36 13.08
C PHE A 341 4.65 21.58 12.45
N ASN A 342 3.85 20.87 13.26
CA ASN A 342 2.69 20.14 12.77
C ASN A 342 1.62 21.09 12.17
N ARG A 343 1.31 22.22 12.85
CA ARG A 343 0.40 23.24 12.30
C ARG A 343 0.90 23.86 10.99
N LEU A 344 2.22 23.97 10.81
CA LEU A 344 2.80 24.42 9.55
C LEU A 344 2.58 23.40 8.43
N LEU A 345 2.73 22.09 8.70
CA LEU A 345 2.40 21.05 7.72
C LEU A 345 0.90 21.08 7.35
N ASP A 346 0.00 21.33 8.30
CA ASP A 346 -1.42 21.57 8.01
C ASP A 346 -1.61 22.78 7.09
N LYS A 347 -0.91 23.90 7.34
CA LYS A 347 -0.98 25.09 6.48
C LYS A 347 -0.37 24.90 5.09
N ALA A 348 0.70 24.11 4.95
CA ALA A 348 1.20 23.68 3.65
C ALA A 348 0.16 22.81 2.90
N SER A 349 -0.58 21.97 3.64
CA SER A 349 -1.69 21.17 3.11
C SER A 349 -2.91 22.01 2.70
N GLU A 350 -3.21 23.10 3.39
CA GLU A 350 -4.19 24.11 2.95
C GLU A 350 -3.70 24.86 1.69
N LEU A 351 -2.45 25.32 1.70
CA LEU A 351 -1.85 26.07 0.59
C LEU A 351 -1.88 25.27 -0.72
N ARG A 352 -1.50 23.98 -0.72
CA ARG A 352 -1.57 23.14 -1.93
C ARG A 352 -2.98 23.04 -2.52
N GLN A 353 -4.02 23.05 -1.67
CA GLN A 353 -5.42 23.00 -2.12
C GLN A 353 -5.82 24.31 -2.81
N LEU A 354 -5.35 25.45 -2.30
CA LEU A 354 -5.58 26.77 -2.90
C LEU A 354 -4.81 26.96 -4.22
N MET A 355 -3.61 26.38 -4.33
CA MET A 355 -2.75 26.48 -5.52
C MET A 355 -3.17 25.54 -6.67
N GLY A 356 -3.99 24.51 -6.39
CA GLY A 356 -4.42 23.55 -7.42
C GLY A 356 -3.23 22.89 -8.14
N GLU A 357 -3.29 22.83 -9.46
CA GLU A 357 -2.25 22.21 -10.31
C GLU A 357 -0.86 22.86 -10.14
N VAL A 358 -0.78 24.15 -9.81
CA VAL A 358 0.49 24.88 -9.61
C VAL A 358 1.29 24.31 -8.44
N SER A 359 0.64 23.66 -7.47
CA SER A 359 1.33 23.00 -6.34
C SER A 359 2.25 21.85 -6.75
N THR A 360 2.14 21.34 -7.98
CA THR A 360 2.97 20.24 -8.50
C THR A 360 4.40 20.66 -8.86
N ASP A 361 4.58 21.93 -9.24
CA ASP A 361 5.87 22.56 -9.57
C ASP A 361 6.54 23.23 -8.36
N VAL A 362 5.90 23.19 -7.18
CA VAL A 362 6.37 23.83 -5.95
C VAL A 362 6.90 22.79 -4.96
N SER A 363 8.00 23.10 -4.29
CA SER A 363 8.56 22.23 -3.26
C SER A 363 7.90 22.44 -1.91
N LEU A 364 7.84 21.38 -1.11
CA LEU A 364 7.44 21.47 0.30
C LEU A 364 8.35 22.46 1.05
N GLY A 365 9.65 22.44 0.77
CA GLY A 365 10.63 23.37 1.36
C GLY A 365 10.26 24.84 1.16
N ALA A 366 9.85 25.24 -0.05
CA ALA A 366 9.43 26.61 -0.32
C ALA A 366 8.20 27.02 0.52
N ALA A 367 7.23 26.13 0.70
CA ALA A 367 6.06 26.38 1.57
C ALA A 367 6.43 26.46 3.07
N LEU A 368 7.45 25.72 3.51
CA LEU A 368 7.94 25.77 4.89
C LEU A 368 8.84 27.00 5.15
N GLU A 369 9.55 27.49 4.14
CA GLU A 369 10.39 28.69 4.23
C GLU A 369 9.57 29.96 4.51
N THR A 370 8.39 30.10 3.92
CA THR A 370 7.46 31.22 4.22
C THR A 370 7.17 31.37 5.72
N PHE A 371 7.06 30.27 6.47
CA PHE A 371 6.83 30.33 7.92
C PHE A 371 8.08 30.77 8.70
N ARG A 372 9.27 30.33 8.26
CA ARG A 372 10.56 30.76 8.83
C ARG A 372 10.82 32.25 8.59
N GLU A 373 10.16 32.87 7.61
CA GLU A 373 10.17 34.31 7.39
C GLU A 373 9.10 35.02 8.24
N VAL A 374 7.84 34.58 8.21
CA VAL A 374 6.72 35.20 8.94
C VAL A 374 6.93 35.25 10.46
N TYR A 375 7.62 34.26 11.06
CA TYR A 375 7.84 34.18 12.50
C TYR A 375 9.28 34.47 12.95
N ARG A 376 10.17 34.91 12.04
CA ARG A 376 11.61 35.04 12.31
C ARG A 376 11.94 35.87 13.56
N ASP A 377 11.22 36.98 13.74
CA ASP A 377 11.49 37.95 14.83
C ASP A 377 10.78 37.58 16.15
N ALA A 378 10.00 36.48 16.16
CA ALA A 378 9.15 36.06 17.29
C ALA A 378 9.57 34.72 17.91
N VAL A 379 10.72 34.16 17.50
CA VAL A 379 11.23 32.84 17.94
C VAL A 379 12.66 32.95 18.46
N THR A 380 13.01 32.14 19.45
CA THR A 380 14.38 32.09 19.98
C THR A 380 15.30 31.25 19.08
N GLU A 381 16.62 31.39 19.26
CA GLU A 381 17.61 30.53 18.59
C GLU A 381 17.39 29.04 18.91
N GLU A 382 17.02 28.72 20.15
CA GLU A 382 16.72 27.34 20.56
C GLU A 382 15.47 26.79 19.87
N GLU A 383 14.42 27.58 19.72
CA GLU A 383 13.20 27.20 18.98
C GLU A 383 13.49 26.97 17.49
N ILE A 384 14.38 27.77 16.90
CA ILE A 384 14.88 27.56 15.52
C ILE A 384 15.69 26.26 15.42
N ASN A 385 16.54 25.94 16.39
CA ASN A 385 17.35 24.71 16.37
C ASN A 385 16.47 23.46 16.55
N LEU A 386 15.42 23.52 17.37
CA LEU A 386 14.38 22.50 17.46
C LEU A 386 13.57 22.36 16.16
N PHE A 387 13.19 23.48 15.53
CA PHE A 387 12.50 23.46 14.24
C PHE A 387 13.37 22.84 13.13
N ASN A 388 14.68 23.14 13.12
CA ASN A 388 15.65 22.50 12.23
C ASN A 388 15.79 20.99 12.50
N TRP A 389 15.70 20.55 13.76
CA TRP A 389 15.66 19.12 14.09
C TRP A 389 14.40 18.43 13.56
N HIS A 390 13.22 19.05 13.66
CA HIS A 390 12.00 18.51 13.05
C HIS A 390 12.07 18.48 11.51
N LEU A 391 12.65 19.49 10.87
CA LEU A 391 12.95 19.47 9.43
C LEU A 391 13.88 18.30 9.08
N ALA A 392 14.96 18.09 9.83
CA ALA A 392 15.88 16.97 9.62
C ALA A 392 15.19 15.61 9.79
N ASN A 393 14.25 15.49 10.74
CA ASN A 393 13.45 14.29 10.93
C ASN A 393 12.48 14.04 9.74
N LEU A 394 11.96 15.09 9.12
CA LEU A 394 11.15 15.00 7.89
C LEU A 394 12.00 14.64 6.67
N GLU A 395 13.22 15.18 6.56
CA GLU A 395 14.19 14.80 5.52
C GLU A 395 14.66 13.35 5.69
N TYR A 396 14.82 12.87 6.93
CA TYR A 396 15.04 11.47 7.25
C TYR A 396 13.89 10.57 6.77
N ALA A 397 12.64 10.90 7.14
CA ALA A 397 11.47 10.12 6.76
C ALA A 397 11.35 9.92 5.24
N ASN A 398 11.69 10.94 4.46
CA ASN A 398 11.63 10.92 2.99
C ASN A 398 12.98 10.55 2.31
N ALA A 399 14.07 10.44 3.07
CA ALA A 399 15.47 10.47 2.59
C ALA A 399 15.75 11.60 1.57
N GLY A 400 14.99 12.69 1.60
CA GLY A 400 14.97 13.71 0.56
C GLY A 400 15.03 15.11 1.14
N LEU A 401 15.69 16.03 0.44
CA LEU A 401 15.72 17.44 0.82
C LEU A 401 14.30 18.00 0.72
N VAL A 402 13.81 18.72 1.73
CA VAL A 402 12.46 19.33 1.67
C VAL A 402 12.29 20.25 0.47
N SER A 403 13.37 20.92 0.04
CA SER A 403 13.44 21.77 -1.16
C SER A 403 13.25 21.02 -2.49
N LYS A 404 13.26 19.67 -2.49
CA LYS A 404 13.06 18.81 -3.66
C LYS A 404 11.79 17.95 -3.58
N LEU A 405 11.14 17.84 -2.42
CA LEU A 405 9.88 17.10 -2.25
C LEU A 405 8.71 17.89 -2.84
N SER A 406 7.79 17.22 -3.53
CA SER A 406 6.58 17.84 -4.10
C SER A 406 5.65 18.34 -3.01
N LEU A 407 5.29 19.62 -3.02
CA LEU A 407 4.26 20.17 -2.13
C LEU A 407 2.91 19.46 -2.33
N ALA A 408 2.55 19.16 -3.59
CA ALA A 408 1.32 18.46 -3.93
C ALA A 408 1.25 17.04 -3.37
N PHE A 409 2.35 16.26 -3.46
CA PHE A 409 2.28 14.79 -3.40
C PHE A 409 3.29 14.10 -2.46
N TRP A 410 4.12 14.81 -1.68
CA TRP A 410 5.10 14.18 -0.78
C TRP A 410 4.48 13.18 0.22
N ASP A 411 3.24 13.43 0.64
CA ASP A 411 2.46 12.66 1.61
C ASP A 411 1.37 11.79 0.97
N GLN A 412 1.45 11.50 -0.33
CA GLN A 412 0.40 10.73 -1.01
C GLN A 412 0.27 9.27 -0.51
N ASP A 413 1.23 8.79 0.28
CA ASP A 413 1.25 7.47 0.92
C ASP A 413 0.45 7.41 2.23
N ASP A 414 0.46 8.47 3.06
CA ASP A 414 -0.82 9.06 3.50
C ASP A 414 -1.90 8.08 4.00
N PRO A 415 -3.06 8.02 3.28
CA PRO A 415 -4.20 7.18 3.64
C PRO A 415 -3.92 5.67 3.76
N TYR A 416 -2.75 5.19 3.37
CA TYR A 416 -2.40 3.76 3.35
C TYR A 416 -1.57 3.32 4.56
N ASP A 417 -1.18 4.21 5.50
CA ASP A 417 -0.38 3.86 6.69
C ASP A 417 -0.94 2.63 7.44
N MET A 418 -0.05 1.69 7.74
CA MET A 418 -0.45 0.42 8.33
C MET A 418 -0.74 0.57 9.84
N GLY A 419 -1.85 -0.02 10.29
CA GLY A 419 -2.26 0.00 11.69
C GLY A 419 -1.27 -0.74 12.62
N GLY A 420 -1.29 -0.38 13.91
CA GLY A 420 -0.45 -0.98 14.94
C GLY A 420 0.86 -0.22 15.20
N ASP A 421 1.67 -0.78 16.10
CA ASP A 421 2.93 -0.19 16.52
C ASP A 421 4.02 -0.27 15.44
N HIS A 422 5.04 0.57 15.59
CA HIS A 422 6.32 0.43 14.89
C HIS A 422 7.24 -0.46 15.72
N CYS A 423 7.88 -1.45 15.09
CA CYS A 423 8.67 -2.44 15.81
C CYS A 423 10.07 -2.67 15.19
N PHE A 424 11.00 -3.08 16.05
CA PHE A 424 12.23 -3.75 15.66
C PHE A 424 12.05 -5.27 15.70
N LEU A 425 12.82 -5.99 14.87
CA LEU A 425 12.97 -7.44 14.95
C LEU A 425 14.25 -7.78 15.74
N PRO A 426 14.16 -8.47 16.89
CA PRO A 426 15.35 -8.90 17.63
C PRO A 426 16.29 -9.77 16.78
N GLY A 427 17.57 -9.44 16.78
CA GLY A 427 18.59 -10.02 15.90
C GLY A 427 18.63 -9.46 14.47
N GLY A 428 17.84 -8.43 14.16
CA GLY A 428 17.89 -7.66 12.91
C GLY A 428 17.10 -8.25 11.73
N ASN A 429 16.70 -7.39 10.80
CA ASN A 429 15.81 -7.74 9.67
C ASN A 429 16.42 -8.71 8.65
N GLY A 430 17.74 -8.92 8.68
CA GLY A 430 18.46 -9.93 7.92
C GLY A 430 17.99 -11.36 8.22
N ARG A 431 17.37 -11.61 9.38
CA ARG A 431 16.70 -12.89 9.69
C ARG A 431 15.54 -13.18 8.74
N LEU A 432 14.76 -12.14 8.36
CA LEU A 432 13.69 -12.26 7.36
C LEU A 432 14.27 -12.59 5.98
N VAL A 433 15.36 -11.91 5.60
CA VAL A 433 16.06 -12.13 4.34
C VAL A 433 16.59 -13.55 4.25
N GLN A 434 17.25 -14.05 5.31
CA GLN A 434 17.80 -15.40 5.37
C GLN A 434 16.70 -16.47 5.19
N ALA A 435 15.59 -16.34 5.90
CA ALA A 435 14.47 -17.29 5.81
C ALA A 435 13.72 -17.22 4.47
N LEU A 436 13.67 -16.05 3.83
CA LEU A 436 13.11 -15.91 2.48
C LEU A 436 14.03 -16.49 1.40
N ALA A 437 15.35 -16.29 1.54
CA ALA A 437 16.37 -16.81 0.62
C ALA A 437 16.61 -18.33 0.74
N GLU A 438 16.17 -18.96 1.83
CA GLU A 438 16.28 -20.40 2.04
C GLU A 438 15.65 -21.20 0.87
N ASN A 439 16.48 -22.06 0.27
CA ASN A 439 16.18 -22.90 -0.90
C ASN A 439 15.85 -22.13 -2.20
N VAL A 440 16.06 -20.81 -2.25
CA VAL A 440 15.93 -20.03 -3.49
C VAL A 440 17.22 -20.17 -4.32
N PRO A 441 17.14 -20.47 -5.63
CA PRO A 441 18.31 -20.59 -6.51
C PRO A 441 18.90 -19.21 -6.86
N ILE A 442 19.73 -18.67 -5.95
CA ILE A 442 20.39 -17.36 -6.08
C ILE A 442 21.83 -17.55 -6.55
N LEU A 443 22.18 -16.86 -7.64
CA LEU A 443 23.55 -16.72 -8.13
C LEU A 443 24.08 -15.34 -7.72
N TYR A 444 24.98 -15.33 -6.75
CA TYR A 444 25.64 -14.13 -6.24
C TYR A 444 26.78 -13.66 -7.16
N GLU A 445 27.16 -12.39 -6.99
CA GLU A 445 28.22 -11.72 -7.76
C GLU A 445 27.93 -11.72 -9.28
N LYS A 446 26.64 -11.65 -9.63
CA LYS A 446 26.09 -11.61 -11.00
C LYS A 446 25.52 -10.23 -11.31
N THR A 447 26.42 -9.28 -11.57
CA THR A 447 26.03 -7.94 -12.03
C THR A 447 25.45 -8.01 -13.44
N VAL A 448 24.18 -7.65 -13.58
CA VAL A 448 23.49 -7.57 -14.87
C VAL A 448 23.86 -6.26 -15.57
N HIS A 449 24.17 -6.33 -16.87
CA HIS A 449 24.52 -5.17 -17.70
C HIS A 449 23.59 -5.00 -18.91
N THR A 450 22.96 -6.07 -19.39
CA THR A 450 22.03 -6.01 -20.52
C THR A 450 20.85 -6.96 -20.30
N ILE A 451 19.65 -6.50 -20.66
CA ILE A 451 18.41 -7.29 -20.65
C ILE A 451 17.79 -7.19 -22.03
N ASN A 452 17.92 -8.26 -22.83
CA ASN A 452 17.18 -8.41 -24.08
C ASN A 452 15.80 -9.01 -23.77
N TYR A 453 14.74 -8.52 -24.39
CA TYR A 453 13.39 -9.08 -24.27
C TYR A 453 12.60 -8.97 -25.59
N GLY A 454 11.77 -9.97 -25.87
CA GLY A 454 10.98 -9.97 -27.11
C GLY A 454 10.07 -11.19 -27.27
N ASN A 455 9.65 -11.45 -28.50
CA ASN A 455 8.70 -12.51 -28.83
C ASN A 455 9.21 -13.91 -28.42
N ASP A 456 10.52 -14.13 -28.43
CA ASP A 456 11.13 -15.42 -28.16
C ASP A 456 11.45 -15.67 -26.67
N GLY A 457 11.38 -14.63 -25.82
CA GLY A 457 11.69 -14.73 -24.40
C GLY A 457 12.48 -13.54 -23.87
N VAL A 458 13.39 -13.81 -22.95
CA VAL A 458 14.35 -12.86 -22.38
C VAL A 458 15.75 -13.46 -22.35
N GLN A 459 16.77 -12.62 -22.49
CA GLN A 459 18.17 -12.96 -22.25
C GLN A 459 18.79 -11.90 -21.33
N VAL A 460 19.31 -12.33 -20.18
CA VAL A 460 19.89 -11.45 -19.17
C VAL A 460 21.39 -11.69 -19.10
N MET A 461 22.19 -10.65 -19.31
CA MET A 461 23.65 -10.76 -19.50
C MET A 461 24.42 -10.24 -18.29
N THR A 462 25.37 -11.04 -17.79
CA THR A 462 26.26 -10.70 -16.68
C THR A 462 27.71 -10.97 -17.10
N GLY A 463 28.48 -9.92 -17.39
CA GLY A 463 29.78 -10.06 -18.08
C GLY A 463 29.63 -10.85 -19.38
N SER A 464 30.31 -12.00 -19.48
CA SER A 464 30.26 -12.94 -20.61
C SER A 464 29.16 -14.01 -20.51
N GLN A 465 28.40 -14.08 -19.42
CA GLN A 465 27.38 -15.10 -19.20
C GLN A 465 25.99 -14.60 -19.61
N VAL A 466 25.20 -15.48 -20.24
CA VAL A 466 23.83 -15.21 -20.68
C VAL A 466 22.86 -16.16 -19.99
N TYR A 467 21.81 -15.61 -19.39
CA TYR A 467 20.74 -16.35 -18.73
C TYR A 467 19.44 -16.19 -19.51
N GLU A 468 18.94 -17.27 -20.09
CA GLU A 468 17.72 -17.25 -20.91
C GLU A 468 16.47 -17.63 -20.10
N GLY A 469 15.33 -17.04 -20.43
CA GLY A 469 14.04 -17.36 -19.81
C GLY A 469 12.83 -17.01 -20.68
N ASP A 470 11.65 -17.45 -20.26
CA ASP A 470 10.39 -17.00 -20.85
C ASP A 470 10.03 -15.58 -20.38
N MET A 471 10.42 -15.22 -19.16
CA MET A 471 10.14 -13.91 -18.55
C MET A 471 11.30 -13.47 -17.66
N ALA A 472 11.47 -12.17 -17.51
CA ALA A 472 12.35 -11.57 -16.52
C ALA A 472 11.56 -10.68 -15.55
N LEU A 473 12.02 -10.62 -14.29
CA LEU A 473 11.60 -9.61 -13.32
C LEU A 473 12.81 -8.74 -12.96
N CYS A 474 12.72 -7.43 -13.19
CA CYS A 474 13.72 -6.46 -12.78
C CYS A 474 13.35 -5.88 -11.40
N THR A 475 14.19 -6.09 -10.39
CA THR A 475 14.00 -5.53 -9.02
C THR A 475 15.11 -4.59 -8.57
N VAL A 476 15.92 -4.10 -9.52
CA VAL A 476 17.03 -3.18 -9.22
C VAL A 476 16.50 -1.85 -8.66
N PRO A 477 17.21 -1.20 -7.72
CA PRO A 477 16.79 0.09 -7.16
C PRO A 477 16.64 1.19 -8.21
N LEU A 478 15.76 2.16 -7.95
CA LEU A 478 15.53 3.29 -8.85
C LEU A 478 16.82 4.08 -9.16
N GLY A 479 17.75 4.20 -8.22
CA GLY A 479 19.09 4.79 -8.48
C GLY A 479 19.88 4.05 -9.57
N VAL A 480 19.78 2.72 -9.63
CA VAL A 480 20.42 1.88 -10.66
C VAL A 480 19.74 2.02 -12.02
N LEU A 481 18.41 2.23 -12.05
CA LEU A 481 17.69 2.57 -13.28
C LEU A 481 18.07 3.98 -13.78
N LYS A 482 18.13 4.96 -12.87
CA LYS A 482 18.50 6.35 -13.17
C LYS A 482 19.93 6.50 -13.72
N SER A 483 20.86 5.62 -13.35
CA SER A 483 22.24 5.68 -13.83
C SER A 483 22.43 5.17 -15.26
N GLY A 484 21.42 4.52 -15.86
CA GLY A 484 21.54 3.92 -17.19
C GLY A 484 22.51 2.72 -17.26
N SER A 485 22.95 2.20 -16.10
CA SER A 485 23.95 1.12 -15.99
C SER A 485 23.51 -0.24 -16.57
N ILE A 486 22.21 -0.42 -16.82
CA ILE A 486 21.64 -1.60 -17.46
C ILE A 486 21.04 -1.20 -18.80
N LYS A 487 21.54 -1.80 -19.88
CA LYS A 487 21.01 -1.63 -21.23
C LYS A 487 19.77 -2.51 -21.44
N PHE A 488 18.65 -1.91 -21.82
CA PHE A 488 17.44 -2.63 -22.22
C PHE A 488 17.38 -2.73 -23.75
N VAL A 489 17.07 -3.93 -24.29
CA VAL A 489 16.96 -4.16 -25.73
C VAL A 489 15.66 -4.93 -26.05
N PRO A 490 14.67 -4.33 -26.73
CA PRO A 490 14.60 -2.92 -27.13
C PRO A 490 14.59 -1.97 -25.91
N GLU A 491 14.75 -0.68 -26.17
CA GLU A 491 14.71 0.34 -25.12
C GLU A 491 13.34 0.35 -24.40
N LEU A 492 13.33 0.81 -23.15
CA LEU A 492 12.10 0.95 -22.37
C LEU A 492 11.18 2.02 -22.97
N PRO A 493 9.85 1.90 -22.86
CA PRO A 493 8.93 2.93 -23.34
C PRO A 493 9.22 4.30 -22.73
N GLN A 494 9.12 5.37 -23.54
CA GLN A 494 9.46 6.74 -23.11
C GLN A 494 8.77 7.15 -21.80
N ARG A 495 7.48 6.86 -21.65
CA ARG A 495 6.71 7.15 -20.40
C ARG A 495 7.38 6.56 -19.15
N LYS A 496 8.00 5.38 -19.25
CA LYS A 496 8.73 4.71 -18.16
C LYS A 496 10.10 5.35 -17.93
N LEU A 497 10.82 5.74 -18.99
CA LEU A 497 12.06 6.52 -18.87
C LEU A 497 11.80 7.88 -18.19
N ASP A 498 10.71 8.56 -18.55
CA ASP A 498 10.32 9.83 -17.95
C ASP A 498 9.95 9.67 -16.47
N GLY A 499 9.21 8.60 -16.11
CA GLY A 499 8.92 8.27 -14.70
C GLY A 499 10.18 7.95 -13.88
N ILE A 500 11.11 7.16 -14.46
CA ILE A 500 12.45 6.92 -13.87
C ILE A 500 13.19 8.25 -13.66
N LYS A 501 13.07 9.20 -14.59
CA LYS A 501 13.70 10.52 -14.47
C LYS A 501 13.04 11.39 -13.40
N ARG A 502 11.70 11.50 -13.39
CA ARG A 502 10.91 12.35 -12.49
C ARG A 502 11.00 11.95 -11.02
N LEU A 503 10.79 10.66 -10.70
CA LEU A 503 10.77 10.20 -9.30
C LEU A 503 12.04 10.60 -8.56
N GLY A 504 11.92 11.03 -7.31
CA GLY A 504 13.08 11.28 -6.47
C GLY A 504 13.72 9.97 -6.02
N PHE A 505 15.05 9.99 -5.84
CA PHE A 505 15.76 8.90 -5.18
C PHE A 505 16.69 9.50 -4.13
N GLY A 506 16.35 9.24 -2.88
CA GLY A 506 16.90 9.90 -1.70
C GLY A 506 18.20 9.29 -1.19
N LEU A 507 18.76 9.94 -0.17
CA LEU A 507 19.93 9.48 0.56
C LEU A 507 19.77 9.65 2.08
N LEU A 508 20.07 8.57 2.79
CA LEU A 508 20.10 8.43 4.24
C LEU A 508 21.21 7.44 4.58
N ASN A 509 22.06 7.80 5.52
CA ASN A 509 23.15 6.95 6.00
C ASN A 509 23.10 6.72 7.52
N LYS A 510 23.89 5.75 7.98
CA LYS A 510 24.01 5.34 9.38
C LYS A 510 25.48 5.16 9.79
N VAL A 511 25.78 5.48 11.05
CA VAL A 511 27.03 5.12 11.74
C VAL A 511 26.67 4.14 12.86
N GLY A 512 27.02 2.87 12.70
CA GLY A 512 26.88 1.85 13.74
C GLY A 512 28.11 1.77 14.62
N MET A 513 27.93 1.75 15.94
CA MET A 513 29.01 1.74 16.94
C MET A 513 28.69 0.70 18.01
N LEU A 514 29.53 -0.33 18.12
CA LEU A 514 29.47 -1.35 19.17
C LEU A 514 30.38 -0.91 20.32
N PHE A 515 29.86 -0.80 21.54
CA PHE A 515 30.60 -0.36 22.72
C PHE A 515 30.94 -1.54 23.66
N PRO A 516 31.74 -1.34 24.72
CA PRO A 516 31.96 -2.37 25.74
C PRO A 516 30.74 -2.62 26.63
N HIS A 517 29.92 -1.59 26.87
CA HIS A 517 28.72 -1.63 27.71
C HIS A 517 27.74 -0.52 27.30
N VAL A 518 26.49 -0.59 27.77
CA VAL A 518 25.47 0.44 27.57
C VAL A 518 25.70 1.56 28.58
N PHE A 519 26.08 2.76 28.10
CA PHE A 519 26.25 3.95 28.96
C PHE A 519 25.09 4.95 28.82
N TRP A 520 24.31 4.88 27.74
CA TRP A 520 23.19 5.77 27.44
C TRP A 520 21.87 5.40 28.14
N GLY A 521 21.86 4.36 28.97
CA GLY A 521 20.66 3.82 29.60
C GLY A 521 19.77 3.00 28.66
N THR A 522 18.68 2.46 29.20
CA THR A 522 17.77 1.53 28.48
C THR A 522 16.31 1.98 28.45
N ASP A 523 16.00 3.21 28.88
CA ASP A 523 14.61 3.69 29.06
C ASP A 523 13.96 4.27 27.80
N PHE A 524 14.77 4.48 26.76
CA PHE A 524 14.36 4.95 25.44
C PHE A 524 15.09 4.15 24.35
N ASP A 525 14.46 4.04 23.19
CA ASP A 525 15.07 3.40 22.00
C ASP A 525 15.65 4.44 21.04
N THR A 526 15.35 5.71 21.25
CA THR A 526 15.72 6.81 20.36
C THR A 526 16.08 8.05 21.18
N PHE A 527 17.02 8.87 20.72
CA PHE A 527 17.28 10.22 21.26
C PHE A 527 17.85 11.15 20.18
N GLY A 528 17.57 12.44 20.30
CA GLY A 528 18.01 13.45 19.33
C GLY A 528 19.07 14.40 19.86
N HIS A 529 19.82 15.02 18.94
CA HIS A 529 20.81 16.05 19.23
C HIS A 529 20.59 17.25 18.30
N LEU A 530 20.56 18.46 18.87
CA LEU A 530 20.38 19.71 18.13
C LEU A 530 21.71 20.19 17.50
N THR A 531 21.61 21.10 16.55
CA THR A 531 22.76 21.83 15.99
C THR A 531 22.40 23.31 15.85
N ASN A 532 23.39 24.18 15.99
CA ASN A 532 23.26 25.62 15.74
C ASN A 532 23.50 25.98 14.27
N ASP A 533 23.92 25.02 13.44
CA ASP A 533 24.07 25.21 11.98
C ASP A 533 22.91 24.52 11.23
N PRO A 534 21.97 25.29 10.63
CA PRO A 534 20.88 24.74 9.83
C PRO A 534 21.35 23.91 8.63
N SER A 535 22.57 24.12 8.13
CA SER A 535 23.14 23.38 7.00
C SER A 535 23.55 21.95 7.38
N SER A 536 23.83 21.70 8.67
CA SER A 536 24.18 20.39 9.25
C SER A 536 23.02 19.75 10.02
N ARG A 537 21.78 20.27 9.94
CA ARG A 537 20.62 19.78 10.71
C ARG A 537 20.40 18.25 10.68
N GLY A 538 20.78 17.57 9.61
CA GLY A 538 20.67 16.12 9.45
C GLY A 538 21.90 15.32 9.88
N GLU A 539 22.95 15.95 10.40
CA GLU A 539 24.21 15.32 10.80
C GLU A 539 24.13 14.77 12.23
N PHE A 540 24.02 13.44 12.36
CA PHE A 540 23.94 12.73 13.65
C PHE A 540 22.79 13.22 14.56
N PHE A 541 21.75 13.79 13.96
CA PHE A 541 20.63 14.45 14.64
C PHE A 541 19.75 13.49 15.45
N LEU A 542 19.76 12.20 15.11
CA LEU A 542 18.94 11.16 15.74
C LEU A 542 19.77 9.87 15.90
N PHE A 543 19.71 9.31 17.10
CA PHE A 543 20.36 8.06 17.49
C PHE A 543 19.31 7.00 17.79
N TYR A 544 19.57 5.75 17.39
CA TYR A 544 18.82 4.57 17.80
C TYR A 544 19.64 3.68 18.73
N SER A 545 19.08 3.43 19.92
CA SER A 545 19.56 2.42 20.88
C SER A 545 19.07 1.05 20.44
N TYR A 546 20.03 0.18 20.11
CA TYR A 546 19.77 -1.22 19.74
C TYR A 546 20.03 -2.19 20.91
N ALA A 547 20.28 -1.67 22.11
CA ALA A 547 20.63 -2.44 23.30
C ALA A 547 19.61 -3.55 23.64
N THR A 548 18.32 -3.26 23.45
CA THR A 548 17.19 -4.17 23.74
C THR A 548 16.97 -5.25 22.67
N VAL A 549 17.50 -5.08 21.45
CA VAL A 549 17.10 -5.88 20.27
C VAL A 549 18.25 -6.49 19.48
N SER A 550 19.47 -5.95 19.57
CA SER A 550 20.61 -6.43 18.78
C SER A 550 21.41 -7.55 19.45
N GLY A 551 21.20 -7.80 20.75
CA GLY A 551 22.00 -8.72 21.55
C GLY A 551 23.25 -8.10 22.18
N GLY A 552 23.51 -6.81 21.98
CA GLY A 552 24.66 -6.12 22.58
C GLY A 552 24.53 -4.59 22.64
N PRO A 553 25.51 -3.91 23.26
CA PRO A 553 25.55 -2.45 23.41
C PRO A 553 25.86 -1.75 22.08
N LEU A 554 24.84 -1.60 21.24
CA LEU A 554 24.91 -1.00 19.91
C LEU A 554 24.12 0.33 19.85
N LEU A 555 24.76 1.37 19.33
CA LEU A 555 24.10 2.62 18.88
C LEU A 555 24.21 2.75 17.36
N LEU A 556 23.16 3.27 16.72
CA LEU A 556 23.20 3.75 15.34
C LEU A 556 22.93 5.27 15.31
N ALA A 557 23.86 6.09 14.85
CA ALA A 557 23.61 7.50 14.55
C ALA A 557 23.12 7.65 13.10
N LEU A 558 22.12 8.50 12.84
CA LEU A 558 21.54 8.72 11.51
C LEU A 558 22.10 9.97 10.84
N VAL A 559 22.24 9.94 9.51
CA VAL A 559 22.70 11.08 8.70
C VAL A 559 21.74 11.30 7.52
N ALA A 560 21.01 12.41 7.55
CA ALA A 560 19.93 12.75 6.61
C ALA A 560 20.15 14.11 5.91
N GLY A 561 19.27 14.45 4.96
CA GLY A 561 19.26 15.75 4.28
C GLY A 561 20.57 16.06 3.54
N GLU A 562 20.93 17.35 3.49
CA GLU A 562 22.20 17.85 2.92
C GLU A 562 23.44 17.15 3.51
N ALA A 563 23.42 16.89 4.81
CA ALA A 563 24.51 16.22 5.51
C ALA A 563 24.77 14.81 4.96
N ALA A 564 23.73 14.07 4.57
CA ALA A 564 23.88 12.72 4.00
C ALA A 564 24.71 12.68 2.72
N HIS A 565 24.66 13.75 1.91
CA HIS A 565 25.45 13.88 0.68
C HIS A 565 26.92 14.21 0.98
N ARG A 566 27.17 15.19 1.86
CA ARG A 566 28.55 15.54 2.29
C ARG A 566 29.22 14.36 3.00
N PHE A 567 28.44 13.61 3.78
CA PHE A 567 28.88 12.45 4.53
C PHE A 567 29.52 11.36 3.67
N GLU A 568 29.07 11.14 2.43
CA GLU A 568 29.59 10.08 1.54
C GLU A 568 31.10 10.18 1.28
N THR A 569 31.66 11.39 1.27
CA THR A 569 33.10 11.62 0.99
C THR A 569 33.96 11.78 2.24
N LEU A 570 33.37 11.84 3.45
CA LEU A 570 34.14 12.00 4.68
C LEU A 570 34.90 10.71 5.06
N PRO A 571 36.13 10.81 5.62
CA PRO A 571 36.81 9.66 6.21
C PRO A 571 36.04 9.07 7.39
N PRO A 572 35.92 7.73 7.51
CA PRO A 572 35.20 7.10 8.63
C PRO A 572 35.79 7.42 10.02
N ILE A 573 37.08 7.73 10.11
CA ILE A 573 37.75 8.11 11.36
C ILE A 573 37.23 9.47 11.89
N ASP A 574 37.09 10.46 11.00
CA ASP A 574 36.62 11.81 11.35
C ASP A 574 35.14 11.77 11.75
N VAL A 575 34.34 11.00 11.01
CA VAL A 575 32.94 10.70 11.32
C VAL A 575 32.79 10.13 12.74
N VAL A 576 33.56 9.09 13.07
CA VAL A 576 33.49 8.45 14.40
C VAL A 576 33.92 9.44 15.48
N ALA A 577 34.97 10.24 15.25
CA ALA A 577 35.42 11.28 16.18
C ALA A 577 34.36 12.39 16.40
N GLN A 578 33.62 12.79 15.35
CA GLN A 578 32.50 13.72 15.47
C GLN A 578 31.36 13.14 16.33
N VAL A 579 30.94 11.90 16.04
CA VAL A 579 29.86 11.24 16.80
C VAL A 579 30.25 11.02 18.27
N LEU A 580 31.50 10.61 18.54
CA LEU A 580 31.99 10.47 19.91
C LEU A 580 32.08 11.81 20.64
N ARG A 581 32.36 12.93 19.95
CA ARG A 581 32.33 14.27 20.55
C ARG A 581 30.91 14.64 21.01
N ILE A 582 29.90 14.34 20.20
CA ILE A 582 28.48 14.53 20.56
C ILE A 582 28.12 13.68 21.78
N LEU A 583 28.44 12.39 21.76
CA LEU A 583 28.16 11.48 22.87
C LEU A 583 28.88 11.91 24.16
N LYS A 584 30.15 12.30 24.09
CA LYS A 584 30.91 12.82 25.23
C LYS A 584 30.30 14.11 25.77
N GLY A 585 29.92 15.04 24.90
CA GLY A 585 29.21 16.26 25.27
C GLY A 585 27.90 16.00 26.02
N ILE A 586 27.12 14.99 25.61
CA ILE A 586 25.87 14.61 26.31
C ILE A 586 26.16 13.95 27.67
N TYR A 587 27.04 12.95 27.72
CA TYR A 587 27.11 12.02 28.86
C TYR A 587 28.21 12.35 29.89
N GLU A 588 29.35 12.92 29.49
CA GLU A 588 30.44 13.21 30.45
C GLU A 588 30.08 14.30 31.48
N PRO A 589 29.32 15.38 31.13
CA PRO A 589 28.81 16.34 32.12
C PRO A 589 27.85 15.72 33.16
N GLN A 590 27.24 14.57 32.85
CA GLN A 590 26.40 13.79 33.76
C GLN A 590 27.21 12.81 34.63
N GLY A 591 28.54 12.84 34.55
CA GLY A 591 29.44 11.91 35.24
C GLY A 591 29.55 10.53 34.58
N ILE A 592 29.06 10.37 33.35
CA ILE A 592 29.05 9.10 32.61
C ILE A 592 30.19 9.11 31.58
N THR A 593 31.26 8.36 31.84
CA THR A 593 32.38 8.18 30.91
C THR A 593 31.92 7.47 29.63
N VAL A 594 32.16 8.07 28.46
CA VAL A 594 31.87 7.44 27.17
C VAL A 594 33.09 6.61 26.72
N PRO A 595 32.98 5.27 26.67
CA PRO A 595 34.08 4.43 26.21
C PRO A 595 34.28 4.53 24.69
N GLU A 596 35.49 4.24 24.23
CA GLU A 596 35.75 4.07 22.80
C GLU A 596 35.02 2.84 22.23
N PRO A 597 34.52 2.90 20.98
CA PRO A 597 33.78 1.80 20.37
C PRO A 597 34.72 0.63 20.00
N LEU A 598 34.29 -0.58 20.32
CA LEU A 598 34.97 -1.83 19.96
C LEU A 598 34.97 -2.09 18.44
N GLN A 599 33.92 -1.65 17.75
CA GLN A 599 33.82 -1.71 16.30
C GLN A 599 32.88 -0.63 15.79
N THR A 600 33.22 -0.04 14.63
CA THR A 600 32.37 0.93 13.94
C THR A 600 32.08 0.51 12.49
N VAL A 601 31.02 1.08 11.92
CA VAL A 601 30.67 0.92 10.51
C VAL A 601 29.88 2.14 10.03
N CYS A 602 30.34 2.76 8.94
CA CYS A 602 29.62 3.82 8.25
C CYS A 602 28.98 3.25 6.98
N THR A 603 27.73 3.62 6.69
CA THR A 603 27.12 3.31 5.38
C THR A 603 27.49 4.36 4.34
N ARG A 604 27.43 3.94 3.08
CA ARG A 604 27.73 4.73 1.87
C ARG A 604 26.71 4.37 0.79
N TRP A 605 25.41 4.57 1.08
CA TRP A 605 24.34 4.12 0.19
C TRP A 605 24.35 4.85 -1.17
N GLY A 606 24.83 6.09 -1.22
CA GLY A 606 25.02 6.86 -2.45
C GLY A 606 26.17 6.34 -3.30
N GLY A 607 27.30 5.99 -2.66
CA GLY A 607 28.45 5.35 -3.33
C GLY A 607 28.27 3.87 -3.67
N ASP A 608 27.23 3.20 -3.17
CA ASP A 608 26.98 1.77 -3.41
C ASP A 608 26.47 1.51 -4.85
N PRO A 609 27.23 0.83 -5.72
CA PRO A 609 26.88 0.67 -7.14
C PRO A 609 25.62 -0.18 -7.36
N PHE A 610 25.17 -0.93 -6.37
CA PHE A 610 23.94 -1.74 -6.42
C PHE A 610 22.75 -1.05 -5.74
N SER A 611 22.85 0.23 -5.40
CA SER A 611 21.75 1.02 -4.86
C SER A 611 21.72 2.46 -5.37
N LEU A 612 22.86 3.16 -5.34
CA LEU A 612 23.01 4.56 -5.78
C LEU A 612 22.03 5.51 -5.06
N GLY A 613 21.87 5.31 -3.75
CA GLY A 613 20.91 5.99 -2.88
C GLY A 613 20.15 5.01 -1.96
N SER A 614 19.23 5.55 -1.17
CA SER A 614 18.54 4.83 -0.09
C SER A 614 17.14 4.36 -0.50
N TYR A 615 16.22 5.25 -0.86
CA TYR A 615 14.86 4.90 -1.29
C TYR A 615 14.19 6.04 -2.07
N SER A 616 13.09 5.74 -2.78
CA SER A 616 12.38 6.73 -3.58
C SER A 616 11.60 7.75 -2.74
N ASN A 617 11.30 8.90 -3.33
CA ASN A 617 10.34 9.88 -2.80
C ASN A 617 9.66 10.63 -3.96
N VAL A 618 8.57 11.34 -3.66
CA VAL A 618 7.86 12.14 -4.67
C VAL A 618 8.53 13.50 -4.79
N ALA A 619 9.37 13.65 -5.81
CA ALA A 619 10.04 14.92 -6.10
C ALA A 619 9.07 15.92 -6.77
N VAL A 620 9.44 17.21 -6.77
CA VAL A 620 8.74 18.24 -7.56
C VAL A 620 8.61 17.79 -9.03
N GLY A 621 7.41 17.98 -9.60
CA GLY A 621 7.06 17.51 -10.95
C GLY A 621 6.80 16.00 -11.09
N ALA A 622 6.95 15.19 -10.04
CA ALA A 622 6.57 13.78 -10.01
C ALA A 622 5.24 13.57 -9.28
N SER A 623 4.57 12.43 -9.51
CA SER A 623 3.33 12.05 -8.81
C SER A 623 3.33 10.58 -8.37
N GLY A 624 2.28 10.16 -7.65
CA GLY A 624 2.02 8.75 -7.36
C GLY A 624 1.89 7.88 -8.62
N ASP A 625 1.47 8.45 -9.75
CA ASP A 625 1.29 7.72 -11.02
C ASP A 625 2.62 7.26 -11.61
N ASP A 626 3.75 7.91 -11.27
CA ASP A 626 5.08 7.49 -11.73
C ASP A 626 5.50 6.14 -11.12
N TYR A 627 5.02 5.81 -9.91
CA TYR A 627 5.20 4.48 -9.30
C TYR A 627 4.43 3.40 -10.06
N ASP A 628 3.20 3.73 -10.48
CA ASP A 628 2.32 2.83 -11.23
C ASP A 628 2.91 2.60 -12.65
N ILE A 629 3.39 3.66 -13.30
CA ILE A 629 4.18 3.60 -14.55
C ILE A 629 5.42 2.72 -14.38
N LEU A 630 6.15 2.83 -13.26
CA LEU A 630 7.34 2.01 -13.05
C LEU A 630 6.99 0.53 -12.86
N ALA A 631 5.81 0.20 -12.34
CA ALA A 631 5.31 -1.17 -12.23
C ALA A 631 4.94 -1.82 -13.58
N GLU A 632 4.54 -1.04 -14.59
CA GLU A 632 4.04 -1.58 -15.88
C GLU A 632 4.99 -2.61 -16.52
N SER A 633 4.48 -3.80 -16.87
CA SER A 633 5.26 -4.80 -17.62
C SER A 633 5.46 -4.38 -19.09
N VAL A 634 6.57 -4.78 -19.71
CA VAL A 634 6.90 -4.47 -21.11
C VAL A 634 7.09 -5.73 -21.96
N GLY A 635 6.94 -5.56 -23.28
CA GLY A 635 7.12 -6.64 -24.27
C GLY A 635 6.05 -7.74 -24.23
N ASP A 636 4.76 -7.40 -24.07
CA ASP A 636 3.64 -8.36 -23.88
C ASP A 636 3.89 -9.33 -22.70
N GLY A 637 4.22 -8.75 -21.53
CA GLY A 637 4.52 -9.49 -20.30
C GLY A 637 5.77 -10.36 -20.41
N ARG A 638 6.86 -9.82 -20.98
CA ARG A 638 8.18 -10.48 -21.03
C ARG A 638 9.11 -9.97 -19.94
N LEU A 639 9.09 -8.66 -19.68
CA LEU A 639 9.87 -8.03 -18.62
C LEU A 639 8.94 -7.30 -17.65
N PHE A 640 9.03 -7.63 -16.36
CA PHE A 640 8.23 -7.09 -15.27
C PHE A 640 9.10 -6.27 -14.32
N PHE A 641 8.49 -5.46 -13.45
CA PHE A 641 9.18 -4.59 -12.50
C PHE A 641 8.57 -4.70 -11.10
N ALA A 642 9.40 -4.92 -10.08
CA ALA A 642 9.02 -4.92 -8.67
C ALA A 642 10.06 -4.19 -7.81
N GLY A 643 9.75 -3.94 -6.54
CA GLY A 643 10.56 -3.14 -5.62
C GLY A 643 9.81 -1.93 -5.10
N GLU A 644 10.36 -1.27 -4.07
CA GLU A 644 9.68 -0.15 -3.38
C GLU A 644 9.28 1.01 -4.32
N ALA A 645 10.08 1.29 -5.35
CA ALA A 645 9.78 2.31 -6.36
C ALA A 645 8.65 1.92 -7.35
N THR A 646 8.01 0.75 -7.18
CA THR A 646 6.94 0.24 -8.07
C THR A 646 5.59 0.09 -7.35
N THR A 647 5.40 0.75 -6.21
CA THR A 647 4.11 0.80 -5.51
C THR A 647 3.80 2.20 -5.02
N ARG A 648 2.68 2.74 -5.49
CA ARG A 648 2.15 4.02 -5.04
C ARG A 648 1.70 4.04 -3.58
N ARG A 649 1.13 2.93 -3.09
CA ARG A 649 0.57 2.85 -1.72
C ARG A 649 1.62 2.68 -0.64
N TYR A 650 2.74 2.01 -0.95
CA TYR A 650 3.77 1.64 0.04
C TYR A 650 5.22 1.95 -0.43
N PRO A 651 5.49 3.12 -1.04
CA PRO A 651 6.81 3.46 -1.56
C PRO A 651 7.86 3.50 -0.44
N ALA A 652 9.15 3.48 -0.78
CA ALA A 652 10.26 3.53 0.17
C ALA A 652 10.36 2.43 1.26
N THR A 653 9.37 1.54 1.38
CA THR A 653 9.28 0.61 2.51
C THR A 653 9.74 -0.82 2.19
N MET A 654 10.17 -1.54 3.24
CA MET A 654 10.46 -2.97 3.15
C MET A 654 9.21 -3.79 2.80
N HIS A 655 8.04 -3.42 3.33
CA HIS A 655 6.80 -4.15 3.09
C HIS A 655 6.24 -3.89 1.69
N GLY A 656 6.36 -2.68 1.15
CA GLY A 656 6.03 -2.38 -0.25
C GLY A 656 6.90 -3.14 -1.24
N ALA A 657 8.21 -3.24 -0.97
CA ALA A 657 9.09 -4.11 -1.75
C ALA A 657 8.62 -5.58 -1.69
N PHE A 658 8.26 -6.11 -0.53
CA PHE A 658 7.74 -7.47 -0.40
C PHE A 658 6.41 -7.68 -1.16
N LEU A 659 5.45 -6.76 -1.00
CA LEU A 659 4.12 -6.82 -1.63
C LEU A 659 4.20 -6.75 -3.16
N THR A 660 5.03 -5.85 -3.72
CA THR A 660 5.25 -5.78 -5.18
C THR A 660 5.83 -7.09 -5.73
N GLY A 661 6.63 -7.80 -4.94
CA GLY A 661 7.13 -9.12 -5.31
C GLY A 661 6.03 -10.20 -5.39
N LEU A 662 5.03 -10.15 -4.50
CA LEU A 662 3.86 -11.03 -4.57
C LEU A 662 2.97 -10.70 -5.78
N ARG A 663 2.70 -9.40 -6.00
CA ARG A 663 1.94 -8.87 -7.15
C ARG A 663 2.54 -9.34 -8.48
N GLU A 664 3.85 -9.16 -8.69
CA GLU A 664 4.47 -9.60 -9.94
C GLU A 664 4.48 -11.12 -10.12
N ALA A 665 4.58 -11.91 -9.05
CA ALA A 665 4.44 -13.36 -9.19
C ALA A 665 3.04 -13.77 -9.70
N ALA A 666 1.99 -13.09 -9.24
CA ALA A 666 0.63 -13.28 -9.74
C ALA A 666 0.51 -12.86 -11.22
N ASN A 667 0.97 -11.66 -11.55
CA ASN A 667 0.95 -11.12 -12.92
C ASN A 667 1.69 -12.03 -13.90
N MET A 668 2.93 -12.43 -13.58
CA MET A 668 3.74 -13.33 -14.40
C MET A 668 3.05 -14.69 -14.60
N ALA A 669 2.41 -15.23 -13.54
CA ALA A 669 1.65 -16.47 -13.64
C ALA A 669 0.42 -16.34 -14.56
N GLN A 670 -0.27 -15.19 -14.55
CA GLN A 670 -1.38 -14.91 -15.47
C GLN A 670 -0.91 -14.74 -16.91
N TYR A 671 0.15 -13.97 -17.18
CA TYR A 671 0.72 -13.84 -18.54
C TYR A 671 1.19 -15.19 -19.10
N ALA A 672 1.79 -16.05 -18.28
CA ALA A 672 2.15 -17.41 -18.69
C ALA A 672 0.92 -18.28 -19.04
N LYS A 673 -0.15 -18.24 -18.23
CA LYS A 673 -1.44 -18.90 -18.53
C LYS A 673 -2.02 -18.38 -19.84
N SER A 674 -2.10 -17.06 -20.01
CA SER A 674 -2.67 -16.40 -21.19
C SER A 674 -1.90 -16.71 -22.48
N ARG A 675 -0.55 -16.72 -22.45
CA ARG A 675 0.26 -17.15 -23.60
C ARG A 675 0.06 -18.64 -23.92
N THR A 676 -0.08 -19.49 -22.90
CA THR A 676 -0.36 -20.92 -23.11
C THR A 676 -1.75 -21.12 -23.72
N ALA A 677 -2.76 -20.37 -23.28
CA ALA A 677 -4.09 -20.38 -23.85
C ALA A 677 -4.10 -19.87 -25.31
N LYS A 678 -3.46 -18.73 -25.61
CA LYS A 678 -3.27 -18.23 -26.98
C LYS A 678 -2.60 -19.28 -27.90
N LYS A 679 -1.54 -19.97 -27.44
CA LYS A 679 -0.89 -21.06 -28.18
C LYS A 679 -1.79 -22.28 -28.42
N LYS A 680 -2.72 -22.59 -27.49
CA LYS A 680 -3.74 -23.65 -27.68
C LYS A 680 -4.83 -23.23 -28.67
N ILE A 681 -5.35 -22.01 -28.56
CA ILE A 681 -6.38 -21.46 -29.45
C ILE A 681 -5.86 -21.32 -30.89
N ASN A 682 -4.60 -20.93 -31.10
CA ASN A 682 -3.97 -20.93 -32.42
C ASN A 682 -3.80 -22.34 -33.03
N ARG A 683 -4.16 -23.41 -32.32
CA ARG A 683 -4.21 -24.81 -32.81
C ARG A 683 -5.64 -25.38 -32.93
N SER A 684 -6.68 -24.60 -32.64
CA SER A 684 -8.08 -25.07 -32.74
C SER A 684 -9.04 -23.87 -32.92
N PRO A 685 -9.79 -23.79 -34.03
CA PRO A 685 -10.63 -22.62 -34.29
C PRO A 685 -11.85 -22.53 -33.36
N SER A 686 -12.24 -21.29 -33.04
CA SER A 686 -13.51 -20.86 -32.43
C SER A 686 -13.73 -20.99 -30.91
N SER A 687 -13.80 -19.84 -30.23
CA SER A 687 -14.94 -19.39 -29.40
C SER A 687 -14.59 -18.01 -28.83
N ASN A 688 -15.32 -16.96 -29.22
CA ASN A 688 -14.81 -15.59 -29.12
C ASN A 688 -15.91 -14.61 -28.66
N ALA A 689 -16.34 -14.72 -27.40
CA ALA A 689 -17.37 -13.86 -26.81
C ALA A 689 -16.81 -12.86 -25.77
N HIS A 690 -15.91 -13.31 -24.89
CA HIS A 690 -15.34 -12.45 -23.83
C HIS A 690 -14.36 -11.38 -24.38
N SER A 691 -13.61 -11.69 -25.44
CA SER A 691 -12.64 -10.74 -26.02
C SER A 691 -13.30 -9.49 -26.62
N TYR A 692 -14.53 -9.61 -27.14
CA TYR A 692 -15.29 -8.50 -27.69
C TYR A 692 -16.04 -7.67 -26.63
N ALA A 693 -16.10 -8.12 -25.37
CA ALA A 693 -16.67 -7.33 -24.28
C ALA A 693 -15.68 -6.24 -23.84
N SER A 694 -14.45 -6.63 -23.45
CA SER A 694 -13.38 -5.67 -23.12
C SER A 694 -13.06 -4.77 -24.32
N ALA A 695 -12.97 -5.33 -25.54
CA ALA A 695 -12.74 -4.52 -26.74
C ALA A 695 -13.78 -3.43 -26.96
N LEU A 696 -15.07 -3.65 -26.63
CA LEU A 696 -16.07 -2.59 -26.78
C LEU A 696 -15.91 -1.49 -25.72
N MET A 697 -15.54 -1.84 -24.49
CA MET A 697 -15.27 -0.86 -23.44
C MET A 697 -14.07 0.03 -23.81
N ASP A 698 -12.98 -0.55 -24.32
CA ASP A 698 -11.82 0.20 -24.81
C ASP A 698 -12.21 1.18 -25.92
N LEU A 699 -13.03 0.75 -26.89
CA LEU A 699 -13.47 1.60 -28.00
C LEU A 699 -14.32 2.79 -27.54
N PHE A 700 -15.10 2.65 -26.47
CA PHE A 700 -15.91 3.72 -25.88
C PHE A 700 -15.16 4.61 -24.86
N ARG A 701 -13.86 4.39 -24.63
CA ARG A 701 -12.99 5.41 -23.99
C ARG A 701 -12.75 6.61 -24.91
N GLU A 702 -12.78 6.38 -26.23
CA GLU A 702 -12.67 7.41 -27.26
C GLU A 702 -13.82 7.26 -28.30
N PRO A 703 -15.03 7.74 -28.00
CA PRO A 703 -16.14 7.72 -28.95
C PRO A 703 -15.85 8.62 -30.17
N ASP A 704 -16.38 8.25 -31.34
CA ASP A 704 -16.27 9.07 -32.55
C ASP A 704 -17.29 10.23 -32.59
N LEU A 705 -18.35 10.16 -31.76
CA LEU A 705 -19.35 11.20 -31.56
C LEU A 705 -19.99 11.05 -30.17
N GLU A 706 -20.22 12.15 -29.45
CA GLU A 706 -20.83 12.13 -28.12
C GLU A 706 -21.76 13.34 -27.91
N PHE A 707 -22.90 13.12 -27.25
CA PHE A 707 -23.90 14.15 -26.93
C PHE A 707 -24.85 13.69 -25.81
N GLY A 708 -24.91 14.43 -24.69
CA GLY A 708 -25.67 14.00 -23.52
C GLY A 708 -25.19 12.65 -23.00
N SER A 709 -26.13 11.75 -22.69
CA SER A 709 -25.89 10.35 -22.30
C SER A 709 -25.49 9.42 -23.45
N PHE A 710 -25.37 9.91 -24.70
CA PHE A 710 -25.17 9.11 -25.91
C PHE A 710 -23.72 9.19 -26.41
N SER A 711 -23.03 8.05 -26.52
CA SER A 711 -21.69 7.92 -27.12
C SER A 711 -21.74 6.96 -28.33
N VAL A 712 -21.15 7.30 -29.46
CA VAL A 712 -21.19 6.51 -30.71
C VAL A 712 -19.79 6.20 -31.23
N ILE A 713 -19.57 4.98 -31.74
CA ILE A 713 -18.38 4.59 -32.50
C ILE A 713 -18.75 4.14 -33.92
N PHE A 714 -17.99 4.56 -34.93
CA PHE A 714 -18.27 4.29 -36.34
C PHE A 714 -17.37 3.18 -36.90
N CYS A 715 -17.91 2.36 -37.80
CA CYS A 715 -17.16 1.28 -38.43
C CYS A 715 -15.96 1.76 -39.29
N GLN A 716 -16.02 2.97 -39.89
CA GLN A 716 -14.92 3.61 -40.64
C GLN A 716 -15.06 5.15 -40.62
N LYS A 717 -13.95 5.91 -40.72
CA LYS A 717 -14.02 7.39 -40.82
C LYS A 717 -14.67 7.86 -42.13
N ASN A 718 -14.27 7.31 -43.29
CA ASN A 718 -14.85 7.63 -44.61
C ASN A 718 -16.09 6.78 -44.96
N ALA A 719 -16.85 6.34 -43.94
CA ALA A 719 -18.05 5.53 -44.10
C ALA A 719 -19.21 6.26 -44.81
N ASN A 720 -19.89 5.53 -45.69
CA ASN A 720 -21.18 5.87 -46.33
C ASN A 720 -22.24 6.19 -45.24
N PRO A 721 -23.21 7.10 -45.49
CA PRO A 721 -24.32 7.36 -44.56
C PRO A 721 -25.06 6.11 -44.05
N LYS A 722 -25.14 5.03 -44.84
CA LYS A 722 -25.76 3.74 -44.46
C LYS A 722 -24.87 2.81 -43.63
N SER A 723 -23.58 3.11 -43.44
CA SER A 723 -22.66 2.22 -42.71
C SER A 723 -23.04 2.10 -41.22
N PRO A 724 -22.84 0.92 -40.61
CA PRO A 724 -23.23 0.68 -39.23
C PRO A 724 -22.30 1.39 -38.22
N ALA A 725 -22.91 1.73 -37.09
CA ALA A 725 -22.32 2.34 -35.91
C ALA A 725 -22.84 1.62 -34.65
N ILE A 726 -22.05 1.63 -33.59
CA ILE A 726 -22.49 1.15 -32.27
C ILE A 726 -22.73 2.37 -31.39
N LEU A 727 -23.93 2.48 -30.82
CA LEU A 727 -24.29 3.48 -29.82
C LEU A 727 -24.28 2.86 -28.43
N ARG A 728 -23.79 3.62 -27.46
CA ARG A 728 -23.96 3.44 -26.01
C ARG A 728 -24.85 4.56 -25.48
N VAL A 729 -25.80 4.23 -24.63
CA VAL A 729 -26.60 5.18 -23.83
C VAL A 729 -26.30 4.92 -22.36
N THR A 730 -25.99 5.97 -21.62
CA THR A 730 -25.62 5.92 -20.19
C THR A 730 -26.77 6.46 -19.34
N ILE A 731 -27.55 5.56 -18.75
CA ILE A 731 -28.68 5.89 -17.89
C ILE A 731 -28.16 6.09 -16.46
N SER A 732 -28.45 7.25 -15.88
CA SER A 732 -28.16 7.58 -14.47
C SER A 732 -29.48 7.78 -13.73
N GLU A 733 -29.66 7.19 -12.55
CA GLU A 733 -30.92 7.32 -11.81
C GLU A 733 -31.12 8.74 -11.21
N PRO A 734 -32.34 9.32 -11.27
CA PRO A 734 -32.61 10.60 -10.64
C PRO A 734 -32.77 10.48 -9.12
N ARG A 735 -32.04 11.33 -8.38
CA ARG A 735 -32.07 11.42 -6.90
C ARG A 735 -33.48 11.75 -6.38
N LYS A 736 -34.14 10.80 -5.71
CA LYS A 736 -35.33 11.10 -4.87
C LYS A 736 -34.90 11.62 -3.49
N LYS A 737 -35.28 12.86 -3.17
CA LYS A 737 -35.35 13.34 -1.78
C LYS A 737 -36.52 12.64 -1.10
N ASN A 738 -36.27 11.84 -0.07
CA ASN A 738 -37.33 11.33 0.81
C ASN A 738 -37.32 12.09 2.14
N LEU A 739 -38.52 12.52 2.53
CA LEU A 739 -38.84 13.20 3.79
C LEU A 739 -39.09 12.17 4.91
N GLU A 740 -39.14 12.64 6.14
CA GLU A 740 -39.24 11.83 7.37
C GLU A 740 -40.54 11.00 7.48
N SER A 741 -40.50 9.86 8.19
CA SER A 741 -41.19 9.73 9.51
C SER A 741 -41.24 8.31 10.12
N SER A 742 -40.63 8.21 11.30
CA SER A 742 -41.18 7.58 12.52
C SER A 742 -41.12 6.06 12.81
N LYS A 743 -40.80 5.84 14.10
CA LYS A 743 -41.07 4.71 15.01
C LYS A 743 -40.16 3.47 15.00
N THR A 744 -39.85 3.09 16.23
CA THR A 744 -38.84 2.15 16.71
C THR A 744 -39.45 0.81 17.08
N ASP A 745 -38.76 -0.27 16.73
CA ASP A 745 -38.75 -1.50 17.54
C ASP A 745 -37.31 -2.00 17.69
N GLN A 746 -36.90 -2.24 18.94
CA GLN A 746 -35.54 -2.67 19.28
C GLN A 746 -35.46 -4.21 19.31
N GLN A 747 -34.93 -4.84 18.26
CA GLN A 747 -34.34 -6.17 18.38
C GLN A 747 -33.32 -6.47 17.24
N HIS A 748 -32.14 -6.93 17.66
CA HIS A 748 -31.07 -7.60 16.89
C HIS A 748 -30.15 -6.76 15.97
N SER A 749 -28.84 -7.05 16.07
CA SER A 749 -27.73 -6.11 15.86
C SER A 749 -27.21 -5.97 14.41
N ASN A 750 -27.78 -6.65 13.42
CA ASN A 750 -27.25 -6.62 12.04
C ASN A 750 -27.88 -5.52 11.17
N LYS A 751 -29.02 -4.96 11.58
CA LYS A 751 -29.84 -4.08 10.72
C LYS A 751 -29.20 -2.72 10.44
N VAL A 752 -28.36 -2.19 11.33
CA VAL A 752 -27.73 -0.86 11.17
C VAL A 752 -26.63 -0.88 10.12
N LEU A 753 -25.73 -1.86 10.17
CA LEU A 753 -24.71 -2.07 9.13
C LEU A 753 -25.38 -2.34 7.76
N PHE A 754 -26.43 -3.16 7.76
CA PHE A 754 -27.21 -3.46 6.56
C PHE A 754 -27.90 -2.22 5.97
N GLN A 755 -28.48 -1.36 6.81
CA GLN A 755 -29.06 -0.07 6.39
C GLN A 755 -28.00 0.94 5.94
N GLN A 756 -26.79 0.94 6.52
CA GLN A 756 -25.68 1.77 6.04
C GLN A 756 -25.19 1.32 4.65
N LEU A 757 -25.00 0.01 4.44
CA LEU A 757 -24.67 -0.58 3.14
C LEU A 757 -25.75 -0.26 2.09
N GLN A 758 -27.03 -0.43 2.44
CA GLN A 758 -28.16 -0.18 1.55
C GLN A 758 -28.43 1.33 1.31
N SER A 759 -28.00 2.21 2.22
CA SER A 759 -28.01 3.66 2.05
C SER A 759 -26.93 4.12 1.07
N HIS A 760 -25.71 3.59 1.19
CA HIS A 760 -24.61 3.87 0.27
C HIS A 760 -24.87 3.31 -1.15
N PHE A 761 -25.50 2.13 -1.24
CA PHE A 761 -25.86 1.46 -2.50
C PHE A 761 -26.63 2.38 -3.48
N ASN A 762 -27.51 3.25 -2.96
CA ASN A 762 -28.37 4.11 -3.78
C ASN A 762 -27.67 5.36 -4.35
N GLN A 763 -26.35 5.55 -4.20
CA GLN A 763 -25.68 6.80 -4.60
C GLN A 763 -24.82 6.76 -5.87
N GLN A 764 -24.39 5.58 -6.37
CA GLN A 764 -23.57 5.50 -7.60
C GLN A 764 -23.80 4.21 -8.41
N GLN A 765 -24.70 4.25 -9.40
CA GLN A 765 -24.67 3.34 -10.56
C GLN A 765 -24.98 4.11 -11.85
N GLN A 766 -24.17 3.89 -12.89
CA GLN A 766 -24.45 4.30 -14.26
C GLN A 766 -24.67 3.04 -15.11
N LEU A 767 -25.85 2.91 -15.73
CA LEU A 767 -26.23 1.76 -16.53
C LEU A 767 -25.95 2.02 -18.01
N HIS A 768 -25.09 1.22 -18.63
CA HIS A 768 -24.81 1.30 -20.07
C HIS A 768 -25.63 0.29 -20.88
N VAL A 769 -26.49 0.80 -21.77
CA VAL A 769 -27.20 0.02 -22.79
C VAL A 769 -26.74 0.40 -24.18
N TYR A 770 -26.90 -0.50 -25.15
CA TYR A 770 -26.31 -0.38 -26.48
C TYR A 770 -27.31 -0.68 -27.59
N THR A 771 -27.02 -0.22 -28.81
CA THR A 771 -27.70 -0.70 -30.02
C THR A 771 -26.87 -0.46 -31.28
N LEU A 772 -27.33 -1.02 -32.41
CA LEU A 772 -26.77 -0.80 -33.75
C LEU A 772 -27.65 0.17 -34.53
N LEU A 773 -27.05 1.15 -35.18
CA LEU A 773 -27.74 2.07 -36.09
C LEU A 773 -26.81 2.55 -37.21
N SER A 774 -27.35 3.17 -38.26
CA SER A 774 -26.54 3.73 -39.34
C SER A 774 -25.89 5.06 -38.94
N LYS A 775 -24.75 5.40 -39.57
CA LYS A 775 -24.08 6.70 -39.40
C LYS A 775 -25.03 7.88 -39.64
N LYS A 776 -25.95 7.79 -40.60
CA LYS A 776 -27.01 8.80 -40.83
C LYS A 776 -27.93 8.95 -39.61
N GLN A 777 -28.45 7.84 -39.08
CA GLN A 777 -29.32 7.86 -37.89
C GLN A 777 -28.60 8.42 -36.65
N ALA A 778 -27.28 8.24 -36.52
CA ALA A 778 -26.51 8.80 -35.41
C ALA A 778 -26.46 10.33 -35.45
N PHE A 779 -26.31 10.91 -36.64
CA PHE A 779 -26.40 12.36 -36.83
C PHE A 779 -27.84 12.87 -36.70
N GLU A 780 -28.84 12.17 -37.24
CA GLU A 780 -30.25 12.52 -37.05
C GLU A 780 -30.64 12.56 -35.55
N LEU A 781 -30.17 11.59 -34.76
CA LEU A 781 -30.40 11.51 -33.31
C LEU A 781 -29.75 12.68 -32.55
N ARG A 782 -28.57 13.12 -32.97
CA ARG A 782 -27.85 14.26 -32.38
C ARG A 782 -28.65 15.56 -32.51
N GLU A 783 -29.25 15.79 -33.67
CA GLU A 783 -30.01 17.02 -33.99
C GLU A 783 -31.40 17.07 -33.32
N VAL A 784 -31.85 16.00 -32.67
CA VAL A 784 -33.08 16.00 -31.86
C VAL A 784 -32.93 16.97 -30.68
N ARG A 785 -33.83 17.95 -30.63
CA ARG A 785 -33.96 18.92 -29.54
C ARG A 785 -34.91 18.40 -28.46
N GLY A 786 -34.77 18.91 -27.23
CA GLY A 786 -35.57 18.50 -26.07
C GLY A 786 -34.87 17.55 -25.09
N GLY A 787 -33.54 17.46 -25.14
CA GLY A 787 -32.75 16.68 -24.18
C GLY A 787 -32.80 15.17 -24.44
N ASP A 788 -32.31 14.41 -23.46
CA ASP A 788 -32.03 12.98 -23.64
C ASP A 788 -33.29 12.11 -23.63
N GLU A 789 -34.34 12.52 -22.93
CA GLU A 789 -35.66 11.87 -22.99
C GLU A 789 -36.25 11.92 -24.41
N MET A 790 -36.19 13.08 -25.07
CA MET A 790 -36.67 13.24 -26.45
C MET A 790 -35.81 12.47 -27.46
N ARG A 791 -34.50 12.33 -27.22
CA ARG A 791 -33.61 11.45 -28.02
C ARG A 791 -33.95 9.97 -27.82
N LEU A 792 -34.19 9.56 -26.58
CA LEU A 792 -34.58 8.19 -26.26
C LEU A 792 -35.92 7.83 -26.91
N ASN A 793 -36.90 8.73 -26.83
CA ASN A 793 -38.19 8.62 -27.50
C ASN A 793 -38.04 8.55 -29.04
N TYR A 794 -37.23 9.43 -29.64
CA TYR A 794 -36.92 9.37 -31.07
C TYR A 794 -36.31 8.02 -31.49
N LEU A 795 -35.41 7.47 -30.68
CA LEU A 795 -34.74 6.20 -30.96
C LEU A 795 -35.70 5.00 -30.85
N CYS A 796 -36.53 4.95 -29.80
CA CYS A 796 -37.47 3.86 -29.58
C CYS A 796 -38.70 3.95 -30.50
N GLU A 797 -39.43 5.06 -30.48
CA GLU A 797 -40.74 5.19 -31.15
C GLU A 797 -40.62 5.57 -32.63
N LYS A 798 -39.68 6.44 -33.00
CA LYS A 798 -39.56 6.93 -34.38
C LYS A 798 -38.59 6.13 -35.25
N LEU A 799 -37.51 5.60 -34.68
CA LEU A 799 -36.60 4.69 -35.39
C LEU A 799 -36.93 3.21 -35.18
N GLY A 800 -37.80 2.86 -34.21
CA GLY A 800 -38.16 1.47 -33.90
C GLY A 800 -37.03 0.65 -33.27
N ILE A 801 -36.00 1.32 -32.73
CA ILE A 801 -34.76 0.66 -32.30
C ILE A 801 -34.86 0.27 -30.83
N LYS A 802 -34.62 -1.00 -30.53
CA LYS A 802 -34.52 -1.50 -29.15
C LYS A 802 -33.10 -1.28 -28.61
N LEU A 803 -33.01 -0.81 -27.38
CA LEU A 803 -31.78 -0.79 -26.59
C LEU A 803 -31.62 -2.14 -25.87
N VAL A 804 -30.38 -2.64 -25.84
CA VAL A 804 -30.04 -3.95 -25.27
C VAL A 804 -28.78 -3.87 -24.41
N GLY A 805 -28.67 -4.74 -23.40
CA GLY A 805 -27.38 -4.94 -22.73
C GLY A 805 -26.33 -5.52 -23.70
N ARG A 806 -25.04 -5.44 -23.36
CA ARG A 806 -23.92 -5.88 -24.23
C ARG A 806 -24.11 -7.26 -24.87
N LYS A 807 -24.67 -8.23 -24.13
CA LYS A 807 -24.91 -9.60 -24.60
C LYS A 807 -26.01 -9.68 -25.69
N GLY A 808 -26.91 -8.69 -25.77
CA GLY A 808 -28.00 -8.63 -26.75
C GLY A 808 -27.62 -8.01 -28.11
N LEU A 809 -26.42 -7.45 -28.27
CA LEU A 809 -25.96 -6.86 -29.53
C LEU A 809 -25.70 -7.91 -30.65
N GLY A 810 -25.44 -9.16 -30.27
CA GLY A 810 -25.27 -10.29 -31.18
C GLY A 810 -24.01 -10.28 -32.07
N PRO A 811 -23.82 -11.34 -32.90
CA PRO A 811 -22.59 -11.55 -33.67
C PRO A 811 -22.27 -10.46 -34.69
N THR A 812 -23.29 -9.76 -35.20
CA THR A 812 -23.12 -8.63 -36.12
C THR A 812 -22.33 -7.49 -35.47
N ALA A 813 -22.60 -7.19 -34.20
CA ALA A 813 -21.84 -6.20 -33.45
C ALA A 813 -20.42 -6.68 -33.14
N ASP A 814 -20.23 -7.96 -32.83
CA ASP A 814 -18.90 -8.54 -32.58
C ASP A 814 -17.97 -8.41 -33.81
N SER A 815 -18.51 -8.60 -35.02
CA SER A 815 -17.82 -8.34 -36.28
C SER A 815 -17.45 -6.86 -36.47
N ILE A 816 -18.36 -5.93 -36.12
CA ILE A 816 -18.10 -4.49 -36.14
C ILE A 816 -17.02 -4.11 -35.12
N ILE A 817 -17.08 -4.64 -33.90
CA ILE A 817 -16.07 -4.44 -32.84
C ILE A 817 -14.69 -4.92 -33.31
N ALA A 818 -14.61 -6.11 -33.91
CA ALA A 818 -13.38 -6.64 -34.48
C ALA A 818 -12.81 -5.71 -35.57
N SER A 819 -13.67 -5.25 -36.49
CA SER A 819 -13.29 -4.33 -37.58
C SER A 819 -12.77 -2.98 -37.06
N ILE A 820 -13.48 -2.35 -36.10
CA ILE A 820 -13.06 -1.07 -35.52
C ILE A 820 -11.75 -1.25 -34.74
N LYS A 821 -11.61 -2.31 -33.94
CA LYS A 821 -10.38 -2.61 -33.19
C LYS A 821 -9.19 -2.85 -34.11
N ALA A 822 -9.38 -3.58 -35.21
CA ALA A 822 -8.35 -3.77 -36.23
C ALA A 822 -7.93 -2.44 -36.88
N GLN A 823 -8.89 -1.61 -37.30
CA GLN A 823 -8.59 -0.31 -37.92
C GLN A 823 -7.91 0.68 -36.97
N ARG A 824 -8.37 0.79 -35.71
CA ARG A 824 -7.75 1.67 -34.70
C ARG A 824 -6.34 1.16 -34.32
N GLY A 825 -6.10 -0.14 -34.34
CA GLY A 825 -4.79 -0.75 -34.06
C GLY A 825 -3.72 -0.60 -35.16
N VAL A 826 -4.09 -0.29 -36.42
CA VAL A 826 -3.12 -0.11 -37.53
C VAL A 826 -2.46 1.29 -37.53
N ARG A 827 -2.93 2.24 -36.71
CA ARG A 827 -2.35 3.59 -36.64
C ARG A 827 -1.09 3.67 -35.76
N LYS A 828 0.08 3.44 -36.37
CA LYS A 828 1.25 4.30 -36.12
C LYS A 828 1.18 5.52 -37.04
N PRO A 829 1.70 6.71 -36.64
CA PRO A 829 1.57 7.93 -37.42
C PRO A 829 2.42 7.88 -38.70
N SER A 830 1.78 8.01 -39.86
CA SER A 830 2.47 8.23 -41.13
C SER A 830 2.95 9.68 -41.21
N SER A 831 4.25 9.89 -41.01
CA SER A 831 4.92 11.16 -41.30
C SER A 831 4.64 11.58 -42.75
N THR A 832 4.10 12.78 -42.95
CA THR A 832 3.97 13.41 -44.27
C THR A 832 4.71 14.75 -44.22
N PRO A 833 5.52 15.14 -45.23
CA PRO A 833 6.45 16.26 -45.07
C PRO A 833 5.74 17.60 -45.22
N LEU A 834 6.10 18.56 -44.36
CA LEU A 834 5.75 19.97 -44.55
C LEU A 834 6.66 20.57 -45.64
N ALA A 835 6.07 20.85 -46.80
CA ALA A 835 6.68 21.75 -47.79
C ALA A 835 6.52 23.22 -47.33
N PRO A 836 7.50 24.09 -47.57
CA PRO A 836 7.49 25.46 -47.07
C PRO A 836 6.59 26.37 -47.91
N LYS A 837 5.95 27.35 -47.25
CA LYS A 837 5.42 28.54 -47.91
C LYS A 837 5.63 29.79 -47.05
N SER A 838 6.39 30.71 -47.64
CA SER A 838 6.20 32.18 -47.67
C SER A 838 5.38 32.81 -46.56
#